data_AF-A0A2D7X178-F1
#
_entry.id   AF-A0A2D7X178-F1
#
_cell.length_a   1.000
_cell.length_b   1.000
_cell.length_c   1.000
_cell.angle_alpha   90.00
_cell.angle_beta   90.00
_cell.angle_gamma   90.00
#
_symmetry.space_group_name_H-M   'P 1'
#
loop_
_entity.id
_entity.type
_entity.pdbx_description
1 polymer ?
#
loop_
_entity_poly.entity_id
_entity_poly.type
_entity_poly.pdbx_seq_one_letter_code
_entity_poly.pdbx_strand_id
1 'polypeptide(L)'
;MATIGNQIPSEPSLTIPGRPQITEPQSPSLSVNAVNQATQITNNQQAINGNILSVNSIVEDEDFRNTQAGISKPVLFDPDLNFFKANPNQTIELVSNGSNPKVFNTEVAKEVSEILSNSNSNMPWDEITLQNLSDDKLLISLNPLLANSFQYLRYPGGQPIGVSTLLNVVRKHLLEGTIDEFDPDYYVNSAQAQLEDKFDVLEKPEREELSDRLAIQFLTNNLNTYQNNKSSTWRNFQINRVRPLNEDVDMELDVELLNGTTNDITIENDGFDVDRLTPVSQVTSPIFGSTTKLNIGDGGGYYVRGEDINGGDVPVYTDNLIEDSYYAPASARMKVLEMLDVDSSITITASSLTNQHEFVSGDSGPASTNPLFFALNVTSVTGDYTDNPLIENYSGTYARVTDSSDIATYVNNHALSIPMLCIDYRDPIYRYILDTSSLTASLKDFNLAGFEKKGFPSIGSRFVKNIPFGFIVTPVAGGKYNPFNGGSTIDNTGNIQVRSLSVLPVTDASIDANQTTTLQKFSLNLEDGVDRIGIGEEASTQNIGYKYNESDFTETFYNNGEYSSLTGAPAITTRGTAYMLREVIDYLSDTYDSTTFTWFDVFSRMPVTKVGEMFYDTDEELLLKIANGFRGDITLQNIESGFETTSRLVAADSKTIVSVEDRRGVTTVRI
;
A
#
# COMPACT_ATOMS: atom_id res chain seq x y z
N MET A 1 -17.77 -54.31 -39.78
CA MET A 1 -18.66 -55.11 -38.91
C MET A 1 -17.90 -55.43 -37.64
N ALA A 2 -18.61 -55.55 -36.50
CA ALA A 2 -18.07 -55.85 -35.16
C ALA A 2 -17.13 -54.78 -34.56
N THR A 3 -17.73 -53.71 -34.05
CA THR A 3 -17.14 -52.86 -33.00
C THR A 3 -17.12 -53.63 -31.68
N ILE A 4 -16.01 -53.62 -30.94
CA ILE A 4 -15.96 -54.03 -29.53
C ILE A 4 -15.26 -52.90 -28.78
N GLY A 5 -15.96 -52.31 -27.81
CA GLY A 5 -15.48 -51.14 -27.07
C GLY A 5 -14.71 -51.54 -25.82
N ASN A 6 -13.63 -50.80 -25.53
CA ASN A 6 -13.02 -50.79 -24.21
C ASN A 6 -13.64 -49.64 -23.40
N GLN A 7 -14.45 -49.98 -22.41
CA GLN A 7 -14.82 -49.05 -21.35
C GLN A 7 -13.61 -48.85 -20.43
N ILE A 8 -13.15 -47.60 -20.30
CA ILE A 8 -12.31 -47.20 -19.18
C ILE A 8 -13.21 -47.16 -17.94
N PRO A 9 -12.84 -47.78 -16.80
CA PRO A 9 -13.64 -47.68 -15.58
C PRO A 9 -13.70 -46.23 -15.11
N SER A 10 -14.91 -45.69 -14.98
CA SER A 10 -15.14 -44.41 -14.30
C SER A 10 -14.77 -44.53 -12.83
N GLU A 11 -13.91 -43.64 -12.33
CA GLU A 11 -13.67 -43.50 -10.89
C GLU A 11 -14.99 -43.16 -10.16
N PRO A 12 -15.20 -43.66 -8.93
CA PRO A 12 -16.39 -43.33 -8.17
C PRO A 12 -16.37 -41.86 -7.78
N SER A 13 -17.38 -41.10 -8.23
CA SER A 13 -17.55 -39.71 -7.82
C SER A 13 -17.77 -39.63 -6.30
N LEU A 14 -16.77 -39.11 -5.59
CA LEU A 14 -16.91 -38.67 -4.21
C LEU A 14 -17.88 -37.48 -4.16
N THR A 15 -19.16 -37.78 -3.92
CA THR A 15 -20.18 -36.78 -3.61
C THR A 15 -19.87 -36.18 -2.24
N ILE A 16 -19.11 -35.08 -2.23
CA ILE A 16 -18.92 -34.24 -1.04
C ILE A 16 -20.30 -33.69 -0.64
N PRO A 17 -20.83 -34.02 0.55
CA PRO A 17 -22.11 -33.47 0.99
C PRO A 17 -21.94 -31.98 1.29
N GLY A 18 -22.72 -31.15 0.60
CA GLY A 18 -22.94 -29.72 0.82
C GLY A 18 -21.90 -28.97 1.67
N ARG A 19 -20.92 -28.33 1.01
CA ARG A 19 -20.32 -27.12 1.57
C ARG A 19 -21.45 -26.13 1.88
N PRO A 20 -21.55 -25.58 3.11
CA PRO A 20 -22.31 -24.36 3.31
C PRO A 20 -21.74 -23.30 2.37
N GLN A 21 -22.58 -22.56 1.66
CA GLN A 21 -22.14 -21.27 1.13
C GLN A 21 -21.93 -20.38 2.34
N ILE A 22 -20.66 -20.16 2.68
CA ILE A 22 -20.27 -19.14 3.64
C ILE A 22 -20.37 -17.83 2.87
N THR A 23 -21.31 -16.99 3.27
CA THR A 23 -21.41 -15.63 2.77
C THR A 23 -20.26 -14.84 3.35
N GLU A 24 -19.52 -14.12 2.52
CA GLU A 24 -18.58 -13.08 2.97
C GLU A 24 -19.29 -12.10 3.92
N PRO A 25 -18.58 -11.47 4.87
CA PRO A 25 -19.14 -10.34 5.60
C PRO A 25 -19.50 -9.25 4.58
N GLN A 26 -20.80 -9.08 4.33
CA GLN A 26 -21.27 -8.10 3.37
C GLN A 26 -20.84 -6.71 3.82
N SER A 27 -20.08 -6.01 2.97
CA SER A 27 -20.00 -4.54 3.02
C SER A 27 -21.45 -4.01 3.13
N PRO A 28 -21.78 -3.19 4.14
CA PRO A 28 -23.16 -2.81 4.40
C PRO A 28 -23.74 -2.08 3.18
N SER A 29 -24.80 -2.62 2.59
CA SER A 29 -25.39 -2.03 1.40
C SER A 29 -26.01 -0.67 1.75
N LEU A 30 -25.55 0.38 1.06
CA LEU A 30 -26.07 1.74 1.11
C LEU A 30 -27.61 1.77 1.07
N SER A 31 -28.25 2.66 1.84
CA SER A 31 -29.71 2.86 1.66
C SER A 31 -30.00 3.53 0.32
N VAL A 32 -31.22 3.40 -0.21
CA VAL A 32 -31.61 4.01 -1.50
C VAL A 32 -31.32 5.52 -1.56
N ASN A 33 -31.40 6.25 -0.44
CA ASN A 33 -31.09 7.68 -0.41
C ASN A 33 -29.57 7.96 -0.44
N ALA A 34 -28.77 7.14 0.25
CA ALA A 34 -27.32 7.23 0.20
C ALA A 34 -26.76 6.68 -1.11
N VAL A 35 -27.38 5.68 -1.74
CA VAL A 35 -27.14 5.31 -3.14
C VAL A 35 -27.44 6.51 -4.02
N ASN A 36 -28.61 7.15 -3.93
CA ASN A 36 -28.92 8.29 -4.79
C ASN A 36 -27.96 9.47 -4.61
N GLN A 37 -27.47 9.75 -3.39
CA GLN A 37 -26.47 10.80 -3.15
C GLN A 37 -25.05 10.36 -3.55
N ALA A 38 -24.62 9.16 -3.19
CA ALA A 38 -23.31 8.62 -3.58
C ALA A 38 -23.23 8.42 -5.09
N THR A 39 -24.27 7.96 -5.76
CA THR A 39 -24.40 7.89 -7.22
C THR A 39 -24.46 9.27 -7.84
N GLN A 40 -25.15 10.27 -7.26
CA GLN A 40 -25.02 11.66 -7.74
C GLN A 40 -23.58 12.16 -7.63
N ILE A 41 -22.88 11.85 -6.53
CA ILE A 41 -21.48 12.20 -6.34
C ILE A 41 -20.56 11.44 -7.32
N THR A 42 -20.77 10.14 -7.54
CA THR A 42 -20.02 9.32 -8.49
C THR A 42 -20.27 9.77 -9.94
N ASN A 43 -21.50 10.15 -10.27
CA ASN A 43 -21.84 10.70 -11.58
C ASN A 43 -21.23 12.11 -11.75
N ASN A 44 -21.13 12.92 -10.68
CA ASN A 44 -20.36 14.17 -10.69
C ASN A 44 -18.85 13.91 -10.84
N GLN A 45 -18.30 12.90 -10.16
CA GLN A 45 -16.92 12.42 -10.34
C GLN A 45 -16.65 11.90 -11.76
N GLN A 46 -17.67 11.44 -12.49
CA GLN A 46 -17.53 11.13 -13.91
C GLN A 46 -17.66 12.38 -14.79
N ALA A 47 -18.55 13.32 -14.45
CA ALA A 47 -18.93 14.46 -15.30
C ALA A 47 -18.04 15.71 -15.19
N ILE A 48 -17.15 15.84 -14.20
CA ILE A 48 -16.42 17.09 -13.91
C ILE A 48 -14.93 17.01 -14.27
N ASN A 49 -14.48 18.00 -15.05
CA ASN A 49 -13.11 18.33 -15.48
C ASN A 49 -12.33 17.31 -16.33
N GLY A 50 -12.79 16.06 -16.40
CA GLY A 50 -12.27 15.09 -17.37
C GLY A 50 -12.79 15.35 -18.78
N ASN A 51 -11.93 15.32 -19.81
CA ASN A 51 -12.43 14.97 -21.14
C ASN A 51 -12.73 13.47 -21.16
N ILE A 52 -14.01 13.11 -21.21
CA ILE A 52 -14.43 11.71 -21.36
C ILE A 52 -14.31 11.33 -22.84
N LEU A 53 -13.36 10.46 -23.19
CA LEU A 53 -13.30 9.86 -24.53
C LEU A 53 -14.21 8.62 -24.57
N SER A 54 -15.51 8.86 -24.66
CA SER A 54 -16.52 7.79 -24.65
C SER A 54 -16.51 6.97 -25.94
N VAL A 55 -16.69 5.65 -25.80
CA VAL A 55 -16.88 4.72 -26.93
C VAL A 55 -18.19 3.96 -26.74
N ASN A 56 -19.26 4.59 -27.26
CA ASN A 56 -20.67 4.18 -27.31
C ASN A 56 -21.54 4.67 -26.14
N SER A 57 -22.81 4.92 -26.46
CA SER A 57 -23.81 5.49 -25.54
C SER A 57 -25.14 4.73 -25.67
N ILE A 58 -25.98 4.82 -24.61
CA ILE A 58 -27.39 4.38 -24.46
C ILE A 58 -27.59 2.95 -23.90
N VAL A 59 -28.34 2.64 -22.82
CA VAL A 59 -29.04 3.40 -21.73
C VAL A 59 -29.40 2.41 -20.56
N GLU A 60 -29.72 2.95 -19.38
CA GLU A 60 -30.13 2.33 -18.08
C GLU A 60 -31.62 1.83 -18.04
N ASP A 61 -32.24 1.18 -17.02
CA ASP A 61 -31.91 0.67 -15.66
C ASP A 61 -32.98 -0.40 -15.20
N GLU A 62 -33.02 -0.76 -13.90
CA GLU A 62 -34.09 -1.42 -13.09
C GLU A 62 -34.31 -2.96 -13.22
N ASP A 63 -34.61 -3.76 -12.17
CA ASP A 63 -34.79 -3.54 -10.71
C ASP A 63 -34.50 -4.85 -9.92
N PHE A 64 -34.12 -4.75 -8.64
CA PHE A 64 -33.74 -5.87 -7.76
C PHE A 64 -34.94 -6.50 -7.01
N ARG A 65 -35.11 -7.83 -7.12
CA ARG A 65 -36.10 -8.55 -6.30
C ARG A 65 -35.58 -8.97 -4.93
N ASN A 66 -36.05 -8.23 -3.94
CA ASN A 66 -36.05 -8.56 -2.51
C ASN A 66 -36.40 -10.04 -2.24
N THR A 67 -35.52 -10.80 -1.59
CA THR A 67 -35.83 -12.13 -1.02
C THR A 67 -35.12 -12.37 0.31
N GLN A 68 -35.49 -11.64 1.36
CA GLN A 68 -35.17 -12.06 2.73
C GLN A 68 -36.23 -13.06 3.24
N ALA A 69 -35.90 -14.35 3.18
CA ALA A 69 -36.62 -15.37 3.92
C ALA A 69 -36.10 -15.43 5.36
N GLY A 70 -36.83 -14.81 6.29
CA GLY A 70 -36.54 -14.90 7.72
C GLY A 70 -36.74 -16.33 8.25
N ILE A 71 -35.68 -17.13 8.28
CA ILE A 71 -35.63 -18.39 9.03
C ILE A 71 -34.91 -18.10 10.33
N SER A 72 -35.66 -17.91 11.42
CA SER A 72 -35.07 -17.93 12.75
C SER A 72 -34.59 -19.35 13.06
N LYS A 73 -33.28 -19.58 12.93
CA LYS A 73 -32.65 -20.74 13.57
C LYS A 73 -32.84 -20.59 15.09
N PRO A 74 -33.13 -21.67 15.83
CA PRO A 74 -33.06 -21.61 17.29
C PRO A 74 -31.63 -21.20 17.68
N VAL A 75 -31.52 -20.12 18.46
CA VAL A 75 -30.21 -19.61 18.88
C VAL A 75 -29.65 -20.58 19.91
N LEU A 76 -28.66 -21.39 19.52
CA LEU A 76 -27.92 -22.30 20.41
C LEU A 76 -27.04 -21.54 21.42
N PHE A 77 -26.82 -20.26 21.19
CA PHE A 77 -25.94 -19.38 21.96
C PHE A 77 -26.75 -18.30 22.69
N ASP A 78 -26.29 -17.90 23.87
CA ASP A 78 -26.91 -16.84 24.67
C ASP A 78 -26.73 -15.48 23.97
N PRO A 79 -27.79 -14.74 23.60
CA PRO A 79 -27.65 -13.53 22.79
C PRO A 79 -27.05 -12.36 23.59
N ASP A 80 -27.35 -12.24 24.90
CA ASP A 80 -26.82 -11.13 25.71
C ASP A 80 -25.36 -11.38 26.16
N LEU A 81 -24.88 -12.64 26.12
CA LEU A 81 -23.52 -13.03 26.52
C LEU A 81 -22.58 -13.42 25.37
N ASN A 82 -23.01 -13.32 24.11
CA ASN A 82 -22.11 -13.48 22.96
C ASN A 82 -22.06 -12.18 22.16
N PHE A 83 -20.85 -11.66 21.94
CA PHE A 83 -20.67 -10.44 21.17
C PHE A 83 -20.99 -10.64 19.68
N PHE A 84 -21.32 -9.52 19.03
CA PHE A 84 -21.70 -9.36 17.63
C PHE A 84 -22.92 -10.20 17.22
N LYS A 85 -23.96 -10.20 18.05
CA LYS A 85 -25.24 -10.91 17.82
C LYS A 85 -26.47 -10.00 17.71
N ALA A 86 -26.32 -8.71 17.96
CA ALA A 86 -27.40 -7.75 17.72
C ALA A 86 -27.74 -7.62 16.22
N ASN A 87 -28.99 -7.26 15.92
CA ASN A 87 -29.41 -6.91 14.56
C ASN A 87 -29.27 -5.39 14.38
N PRO A 88 -28.56 -4.91 13.35
CA PRO A 88 -28.31 -3.48 13.18
C PRO A 88 -29.59 -2.70 12.84
N ASN A 89 -29.71 -1.50 13.39
CA ASN A 89 -30.81 -0.57 13.14
C ASN A 89 -30.38 0.52 12.14
N GLN A 90 -31.08 0.58 11.00
CA GLN A 90 -30.84 1.57 9.93
C GLN A 90 -31.43 2.96 10.22
N THR A 91 -32.18 3.13 11.31
CA THR A 91 -32.71 4.44 11.73
C THR A 91 -31.57 5.40 12.09
N ILE A 92 -31.63 6.65 11.60
CA ILE A 92 -30.67 7.70 11.91
C ILE A 92 -31.28 8.64 12.96
N GLU A 93 -30.69 8.66 14.17
CA GLU A 93 -30.96 9.65 15.21
C GLU A 93 -29.83 10.68 15.20
N LEU A 94 -30.16 11.97 15.03
CA LEU A 94 -29.17 13.06 15.04
C LEU A 94 -29.07 13.71 16.42
N VAL A 95 -27.84 13.96 16.86
CA VAL A 95 -27.51 14.60 18.14
C VAL A 95 -26.52 15.75 17.92
N SER A 96 -26.53 16.75 18.79
CA SER A 96 -25.61 17.89 18.68
C SER A 96 -24.16 17.47 18.93
N ASN A 97 -23.26 17.95 18.09
CA ASN A 97 -21.83 17.69 18.16
C ASN A 97 -21.04 18.96 18.54
N GLY A 98 -20.08 18.79 19.47
CA GLY A 98 -19.13 19.84 19.88
C GLY A 98 -17.67 19.52 19.53
N SER A 99 -17.39 18.37 18.94
CA SER A 99 -16.04 17.82 18.71
C SER A 99 -15.68 17.79 17.22
N ASN A 100 -14.41 18.04 16.91
CA ASN A 100 -13.86 17.95 15.55
C ASN A 100 -14.71 18.64 14.45
N PRO A 101 -15.07 19.94 14.59
CA PRO A 101 -16.00 20.64 13.70
C PRO A 101 -15.50 20.89 12.27
N LYS A 102 -14.20 20.67 12.00
CA LYS A 102 -13.66 20.64 10.63
C LYS A 102 -14.01 19.33 9.91
N VAL A 103 -14.14 18.23 10.65
CA VAL A 103 -14.42 16.88 10.12
C VAL A 103 -15.92 16.62 10.12
N PHE A 104 -16.59 16.94 11.22
CA PHE A 104 -18.01 16.66 11.43
C PHE A 104 -18.86 17.93 11.46
N ASN A 105 -20.14 17.76 11.17
CA ASN A 105 -21.18 18.78 11.21
C ASN A 105 -21.57 19.12 12.67
N THR A 106 -22.39 20.16 12.86
CA THR A 106 -22.94 20.57 14.17
C THR A 106 -23.96 19.60 14.75
N GLU A 107 -24.53 18.74 13.91
CA GLU A 107 -25.36 17.60 14.27
C GLU A 107 -24.80 16.35 13.58
N VAL A 108 -24.67 15.25 14.32
CA VAL A 108 -24.10 13.98 13.86
C VAL A 108 -25.01 12.82 14.23
N ALA A 109 -24.88 11.69 13.55
CA ALA A 109 -25.53 10.45 13.96
C ALA A 109 -25.09 10.07 15.38
N LYS A 110 -26.03 9.60 16.19
CA LYS A 110 -25.82 9.22 17.59
C LYS A 110 -24.62 8.30 17.78
N GLU A 111 -24.45 7.29 16.93
CA GLU A 111 -23.33 6.36 17.00
C GLU A 111 -21.97 7.04 16.80
N VAL A 112 -21.89 8.07 15.94
CA VAL A 112 -20.67 8.87 15.75
C VAL A 112 -20.35 9.66 17.02
N SER A 113 -21.36 10.27 17.65
CA SER A 113 -21.19 11.00 18.92
C SER A 113 -20.77 10.09 20.07
N GLU A 114 -21.38 8.90 20.18
CA GLU A 114 -21.07 7.92 21.21
C GLU A 114 -19.62 7.41 21.07
N ILE A 115 -19.18 7.03 19.86
CA ILE A 115 -17.79 6.59 19.62
C ILE A 115 -16.79 7.73 19.90
N LEU A 116 -17.07 8.96 19.45
CA LEU A 116 -16.22 10.13 19.76
C LEU A 116 -16.09 10.36 21.27
N SER A 117 -17.18 10.23 22.02
CA SER A 117 -17.17 10.40 23.48
C SER A 117 -16.43 9.28 24.23
N ASN A 118 -16.41 8.07 23.67
CA ASN A 118 -15.79 6.90 24.28
C ASN A 118 -14.31 6.69 23.89
N SER A 119 -13.86 7.26 22.77
CA SER A 119 -12.53 7.07 22.14
C SER A 119 -11.33 7.07 23.10
N ASN A 120 -11.32 7.95 24.10
CA ASN A 120 -10.24 8.12 25.08
C ASN A 120 -10.67 7.75 26.51
N SER A 121 -11.57 6.76 26.66
CA SER A 121 -12.16 6.40 27.94
C SER A 121 -12.26 4.89 28.16
N ASN A 122 -12.26 4.47 29.42
CA ASN A 122 -12.67 3.12 29.84
C ASN A 122 -14.18 3.09 30.20
N MET A 123 -15.01 3.87 29.52
CA MET A 123 -16.47 3.77 29.69
C MET A 123 -16.99 2.48 29.05
N PRO A 124 -18.05 1.86 29.60
CA PRO A 124 -18.71 0.73 28.96
C PRO A 124 -19.16 1.09 27.54
N TRP A 125 -18.98 0.16 26.60
CA TRP A 125 -19.35 0.32 25.19
C TRP A 125 -20.32 -0.78 24.76
N ASP A 126 -21.07 -0.51 23.69
CA ASP A 126 -22.03 -1.44 23.09
C ASP A 126 -21.60 -1.77 21.65
N GLU A 127 -21.72 -3.04 21.27
CA GLU A 127 -21.48 -3.51 19.91
C GLU A 127 -22.49 -2.95 18.91
N ILE A 128 -23.71 -2.61 19.36
CA ILE A 128 -24.74 -2.02 18.51
C ILE A 128 -24.21 -0.72 17.90
N THR A 129 -23.56 0.13 18.69
CA THR A 129 -22.95 1.39 18.21
C THR A 129 -21.94 1.14 17.08
N LEU A 130 -21.16 0.07 17.18
CA LEU A 130 -20.15 -0.32 16.18
C LEU A 130 -20.81 -0.93 14.92
N GLN A 131 -21.75 -1.86 15.10
CA GLN A 131 -22.46 -2.55 14.01
C GLN A 131 -23.43 -1.63 13.25
N ASN A 132 -23.94 -0.59 13.90
CA ASN A 132 -24.87 0.38 13.32
C ASN A 132 -24.19 1.48 12.51
N LEU A 133 -22.85 1.59 12.53
CA LEU A 133 -22.09 2.69 11.90
C LEU A 133 -22.02 2.54 10.36
N SER A 134 -23.15 2.78 9.71
CA SER A 134 -23.29 2.76 8.24
C SER A 134 -22.64 3.96 7.56
N ASP A 135 -22.33 3.80 6.27
CA ASP A 135 -21.84 4.88 5.40
C ASP A 135 -22.80 6.08 5.39
N ASP A 136 -24.12 5.84 5.38
CA ASP A 136 -25.16 6.87 5.49
C ASP A 136 -25.01 7.74 6.75
N LYS A 137 -24.77 7.10 7.91
CA LYS A 137 -24.62 7.79 9.20
C LYS A 137 -23.31 8.55 9.28
N LEU A 138 -22.25 8.06 8.65
CA LEU A 138 -21.00 8.80 8.50
C LEU A 138 -21.20 10.01 7.58
N LEU A 139 -21.77 9.81 6.39
CA LEU A 139 -21.95 10.86 5.37
C LEU A 139 -22.80 12.03 5.87
N ILE A 140 -23.92 11.77 6.56
CA ILE A 140 -24.77 12.84 7.13
C ILE A 140 -24.10 13.56 8.31
N SER A 141 -23.14 12.91 8.98
CA SER A 141 -22.37 13.48 10.09
C SER A 141 -21.18 14.32 9.63
N LEU A 142 -20.72 14.16 8.39
CA LEU A 142 -19.57 14.90 7.89
C LEU A 142 -19.85 16.39 7.69
N ASN A 143 -18.81 17.20 7.86
CA ASN A 143 -18.85 18.60 7.47
C ASN A 143 -19.17 18.70 5.96
N PRO A 144 -20.18 19.48 5.54
CA PRO A 144 -20.58 19.55 4.13
C PRO A 144 -19.47 19.99 3.16
N LEU A 145 -18.48 20.78 3.61
CA LEU A 145 -17.33 21.16 2.77
C LEU A 145 -16.43 19.96 2.48
N LEU A 146 -16.16 19.12 3.49
CA LEU A 146 -15.37 17.90 3.36
C LEU A 146 -16.11 16.86 2.51
N ALA A 147 -17.40 16.62 2.78
CA ALA A 147 -18.22 15.71 1.99
C ALA A 147 -18.34 16.15 0.52
N ASN A 148 -18.38 17.47 0.24
CA ASN A 148 -18.34 17.99 -1.13
C ASN A 148 -16.94 17.89 -1.76
N SER A 149 -15.86 17.96 -0.97
CA SER A 149 -14.48 17.80 -1.48
C SER A 149 -14.23 16.39 -2.01
N PHE A 150 -14.85 15.39 -1.39
CA PHE A 150 -14.82 14.00 -1.85
C PHE A 150 -15.37 13.81 -3.29
N GLN A 151 -16.16 14.76 -3.83
CA GLN A 151 -16.66 14.70 -5.21
C GLN A 151 -15.58 15.00 -6.27
N TYR A 152 -14.42 15.54 -5.89
CA TYR A 152 -13.39 15.98 -6.84
C TYR A 152 -12.09 15.19 -6.76
N LEU A 153 -11.82 14.56 -5.62
CA LEU A 153 -10.55 13.90 -5.33
C LEU A 153 -10.29 12.66 -6.18
N ARG A 154 -9.13 12.64 -6.81
CA ARG A 154 -8.63 11.58 -7.68
C ARG A 154 -7.21 11.18 -7.32
N TYR A 155 -6.87 9.93 -7.61
CA TYR A 155 -5.49 9.47 -7.70
C TYR A 155 -4.76 10.12 -8.89
N PRO A 156 -3.42 10.12 -8.91
CA PRO A 156 -2.66 10.45 -10.11
C PRO A 156 -3.12 9.59 -11.31
N GLY A 157 -3.31 10.21 -12.46
CA GLY A 157 -3.95 9.56 -13.61
C GLY A 157 -5.49 9.69 -13.65
N GLY A 158 -6.14 10.32 -12.66
CA GLY A 158 -7.53 10.79 -12.79
C GLY A 158 -8.60 9.80 -12.32
N GLN A 159 -8.19 8.59 -11.92
CA GLN A 159 -9.05 7.60 -11.27
C GLN A 159 -9.74 8.22 -10.03
N PRO A 160 -11.09 8.18 -9.93
CA PRO A 160 -11.79 8.66 -8.74
C PRO A 160 -11.48 7.75 -7.54
N ILE A 161 -11.24 8.36 -6.38
CA ILE A 161 -10.97 7.60 -5.14
C ILE A 161 -12.22 6.84 -4.66
N GLY A 162 -13.40 7.38 -4.97
CA GLY A 162 -14.69 6.87 -4.52
C GLY A 162 -15.08 7.34 -3.11
N VAL A 163 -16.37 7.62 -2.91
CA VAL A 163 -16.91 8.08 -1.62
C VAL A 163 -16.80 7.00 -0.54
N SER A 164 -17.01 5.72 -0.90
CA SER A 164 -16.90 4.58 0.03
C SER A 164 -15.51 4.47 0.64
N THR A 165 -14.45 4.63 -0.18
CA THR A 165 -13.05 4.67 0.28
C THR A 165 -12.87 5.78 1.33
N LEU A 166 -13.29 7.01 1.01
CA LEU A 166 -13.12 8.18 1.88
C LEU A 166 -13.97 8.09 3.16
N LEU A 167 -15.18 7.53 3.09
CA LEU A 167 -16.00 7.22 4.26
C LEU A 167 -15.35 6.13 5.12
N ASN A 168 -14.68 5.13 4.53
CA ASN A 168 -13.94 4.13 5.27
C ASN A 168 -12.70 4.70 5.97
N VAL A 169 -12.02 5.70 5.39
CA VAL A 169 -10.93 6.43 6.09
C VAL A 169 -11.47 7.12 7.35
N VAL A 170 -12.59 7.84 7.24
CA VAL A 170 -13.25 8.49 8.39
C VAL A 170 -13.71 7.46 9.41
N ARG A 171 -14.33 6.34 8.97
CA ARG A 171 -14.72 5.21 9.82
C ARG A 171 -13.52 4.68 10.60
N LYS A 172 -12.40 4.42 9.92
CA LYS A 172 -11.20 3.86 10.52
C LYS A 172 -10.62 4.80 11.59
N HIS A 173 -10.44 6.07 11.28
CA HIS A 173 -10.00 7.08 12.26
C HIS A 173 -10.96 7.22 13.45
N LEU A 174 -12.28 7.15 13.23
CA LEU A 174 -13.28 7.19 14.28
C LEU A 174 -13.21 5.96 15.20
N LEU A 175 -13.12 4.76 14.62
CA LEU A 175 -13.08 3.48 15.35
C LEU A 175 -11.75 3.26 16.09
N GLU A 176 -10.62 3.70 15.53
CA GLU A 176 -9.30 3.60 16.16
C GLU A 176 -9.06 4.72 17.19
N GLY A 177 -9.93 5.74 17.27
CA GLY A 177 -9.75 6.91 18.14
C GLY A 177 -8.67 7.88 17.65
N THR A 178 -8.24 7.77 16.40
CA THR A 178 -7.16 8.56 15.77
C THR A 178 -7.70 9.72 14.93
N ILE A 179 -8.92 10.19 15.19
CA ILE A 179 -9.61 11.24 14.43
C ILE A 179 -8.87 12.59 14.43
N ASP A 180 -8.10 12.85 15.46
CA ASP A 180 -7.24 14.04 15.56
C ASP A 180 -6.07 14.00 14.55
N GLU A 181 -5.76 12.83 13.99
CA GLU A 181 -4.74 12.63 12.95
C GLU A 181 -5.32 12.69 11.52
N PHE A 182 -6.64 12.89 11.39
CA PHE A 182 -7.28 13.12 10.10
C PHE A 182 -7.17 14.61 9.74
N ASP A 183 -6.57 14.94 8.58
CA ASP A 183 -6.41 16.33 8.10
C ASP A 183 -7.52 16.70 7.11
N PRO A 184 -8.66 17.28 7.56
CA PRO A 184 -9.74 17.71 6.66
C PRO A 184 -9.30 18.81 5.69
N ASP A 185 -8.34 19.66 6.08
CA ASP A 185 -7.91 20.80 5.26
C ASP A 185 -7.11 20.29 4.06
N TYR A 186 -6.30 19.24 4.20
CA TYR A 186 -5.63 18.56 3.09
C TYR A 186 -6.62 18.13 1.99
N TYR A 187 -7.69 17.40 2.33
CA TYR A 187 -8.68 16.94 1.33
C TYR A 187 -9.39 18.11 0.65
N VAL A 188 -9.75 19.15 1.41
CA VAL A 188 -10.42 20.35 0.86
C VAL A 188 -9.49 21.11 -0.09
N ASN A 189 -8.23 21.31 0.28
CA ASN A 189 -7.24 22.01 -0.53
C ASN A 189 -6.89 21.23 -1.81
N SER A 190 -6.66 19.91 -1.69
CA SER A 190 -6.39 19.04 -2.86
C SER A 190 -7.60 18.97 -3.79
N ALA A 191 -8.82 18.86 -3.28
CA ALA A 191 -10.04 18.92 -4.09
C ALA A 191 -10.19 20.25 -4.84
N GLN A 192 -9.90 21.37 -4.17
CA GLN A 192 -9.96 22.70 -4.78
C GLN A 192 -8.88 22.89 -5.87
N ALA A 193 -7.68 22.34 -5.67
CA ALA A 193 -6.62 22.40 -6.69
C ALA A 193 -6.96 21.52 -7.92
N GLN A 194 -7.43 20.29 -7.69
CA GLN A 194 -7.88 19.38 -8.75
C GLN A 194 -9.13 19.89 -9.50
N LEU A 195 -9.91 20.82 -8.92
CA LEU A 195 -11.01 21.51 -9.59
C LEU A 195 -10.54 22.48 -10.69
N GLU A 196 -9.28 22.90 -10.69
CA GLU A 196 -8.71 23.77 -11.75
C GLU A 196 -7.88 22.97 -12.78
N ASP A 197 -7.51 21.72 -12.46
CA ASP A 197 -6.72 20.85 -13.33
C ASP A 197 -7.56 20.22 -14.46
N LYS A 198 -6.91 19.91 -15.60
CA LYS A 198 -7.53 19.31 -16.78
C LYS A 198 -6.82 18.03 -17.15
N PHE A 199 -7.58 16.94 -17.19
CA PHE A 199 -7.11 15.59 -17.42
C PHE A 199 -8.10 14.88 -18.36
N ASP A 200 -7.66 13.75 -18.92
CA ASP A 200 -8.52 12.88 -19.72
C ASP A 200 -8.95 11.68 -18.87
N VAL A 201 -10.23 11.32 -18.93
CA VAL A 201 -10.80 10.11 -18.31
C VAL A 201 -11.18 9.16 -19.43
N LEU A 202 -10.70 7.92 -19.34
CA LEU A 202 -10.89 6.90 -20.35
C LEU A 202 -11.94 5.90 -19.88
N GLU A 203 -13.03 5.80 -20.63
CA GLU A 203 -14.12 4.87 -20.35
C GLU A 203 -13.64 3.44 -20.63
N LYS A 204 -13.68 2.57 -19.62
CA LYS A 204 -13.22 1.17 -19.73
C LYS A 204 -14.07 0.41 -20.77
N PRO A 205 -13.48 -0.15 -21.83
CA PRO A 205 -14.22 -0.93 -22.81
C PRO A 205 -14.85 -2.19 -22.21
N GLU A 206 -16.05 -2.57 -22.68
CA GLU A 206 -16.72 -3.83 -22.29
C GLU A 206 -15.96 -5.12 -22.69
N ARG A 207 -14.86 -5.01 -23.45
CA ARG A 207 -14.08 -6.14 -23.98
C ARG A 207 -12.60 -5.93 -23.75
N GLU A 208 -11.96 -6.93 -23.18
CA GLU A 208 -10.51 -7.00 -22.93
C GLU A 208 -9.67 -6.65 -24.18
N GLU A 209 -9.99 -7.22 -25.35
CA GLU A 209 -9.30 -6.90 -26.63
C GLU A 209 -9.37 -5.41 -27.03
N LEU A 210 -10.36 -4.66 -26.52
CA LEU A 210 -10.48 -3.22 -26.74
C LEU A 210 -9.72 -2.42 -25.68
N SER A 211 -9.69 -2.90 -24.42
CA SER A 211 -8.81 -2.38 -23.37
C SER A 211 -7.35 -2.44 -23.77
N ASP A 212 -6.87 -3.59 -24.24
CA ASP A 212 -5.50 -3.80 -24.72
C ASP A 212 -5.12 -2.77 -25.80
N ARG A 213 -6.01 -2.57 -26.78
CA ARG A 213 -5.81 -1.62 -27.88
C ARG A 213 -5.85 -0.17 -27.41
N LEU A 214 -6.73 0.16 -26.45
CA LEU A 214 -6.84 1.50 -25.91
C LEU A 214 -5.60 1.87 -25.08
N ALA A 215 -5.10 0.95 -24.25
CA ALA A 215 -3.84 1.10 -23.51
C ALA A 215 -2.64 1.31 -24.45
N ILE A 216 -2.51 0.47 -25.48
CA ILE A 216 -1.52 0.60 -26.56
C ILE A 216 -1.63 1.97 -27.28
N GLN A 217 -2.84 2.41 -27.63
CA GLN A 217 -3.07 3.69 -28.29
C GLN A 217 -2.77 4.89 -27.37
N PHE A 218 -3.13 4.79 -26.09
CA PHE A 218 -2.84 5.82 -25.09
C PHE A 218 -1.33 5.99 -24.88
N LEU A 219 -0.60 4.87 -24.73
CA LEU A 219 0.86 4.88 -24.66
C LEU A 219 1.48 5.48 -25.93
N THR A 220 0.99 5.11 -27.12
CA THR A 220 1.44 5.66 -28.42
C THR A 220 1.26 7.19 -28.50
N ASN A 221 0.19 7.72 -27.92
CA ASN A 221 -0.09 9.16 -27.90
C ASN A 221 0.68 9.92 -26.81
N ASN A 222 1.15 9.23 -25.77
CA ASN A 222 1.79 9.81 -24.58
C ASN A 222 3.21 9.26 -24.35
N LEU A 223 3.93 8.95 -25.43
CA LEU A 223 5.27 8.35 -25.38
C LEU A 223 6.26 9.27 -24.64
N ASN A 224 6.88 8.73 -23.59
CA ASN A 224 8.02 9.34 -22.91
C ASN A 224 9.28 8.51 -23.22
N THR A 225 10.29 9.13 -23.83
CA THR A 225 11.58 8.51 -24.21
C THR A 225 12.72 8.98 -23.33
N TYR A 226 13.81 8.22 -23.27
CA TYR A 226 15.04 8.67 -22.60
C TYR A 226 15.89 9.68 -23.40
N GLN A 227 15.53 9.97 -24.65
CA GLN A 227 16.25 10.93 -25.51
C GLN A 227 16.38 12.32 -24.88
N ASN A 228 17.57 12.92 -25.00
CA ASN A 228 17.97 14.25 -24.55
C ASN A 228 17.35 15.38 -25.43
N ASN A 229 16.03 15.35 -25.62
CA ASN A 229 15.27 16.21 -26.53
C ASN A 229 14.05 16.91 -25.89
N LYS A 230 14.01 16.98 -24.56
CA LYS A 230 12.90 17.59 -23.81
C LYS A 230 12.97 19.12 -23.85
N SER A 231 11.86 19.74 -23.45
CA SER A 231 11.65 21.19 -23.47
C SER A 231 12.59 22.01 -22.58
N SER A 232 13.39 21.39 -21.71
CA SER A 232 14.41 22.07 -20.91
C SER A 232 15.63 21.20 -20.66
N THR A 233 16.80 21.83 -20.57
CA THR A 233 18.06 21.19 -20.16
C THR A 233 17.96 20.52 -18.79
N TRP A 234 17.18 21.10 -17.87
CA TRP A 234 16.89 20.50 -16.57
C TRP A 234 16.10 19.18 -16.69
N ARG A 235 15.06 19.12 -17.54
CA ARG A 235 14.29 17.89 -17.73
C ARG A 235 15.11 16.80 -18.45
N ASN A 236 15.98 17.19 -19.38
CA ASN A 236 16.96 16.29 -19.99
C ASN A 236 17.91 15.70 -18.94
N PHE A 237 18.52 16.57 -18.11
CA PHE A 237 19.37 16.18 -17.00
C PHE A 237 18.69 15.20 -16.03
N GLN A 238 17.41 15.44 -15.71
CA GLN A 238 16.64 14.53 -14.87
C GLN A 238 16.48 13.16 -15.53
N ILE A 239 16.04 13.10 -16.79
CA ILE A 239 15.81 11.83 -17.49
C ILE A 239 17.10 11.03 -17.66
N ASN A 240 18.24 11.68 -17.91
CA ASN A 240 19.54 11.00 -17.96
C ASN A 240 19.89 10.30 -16.63
N ARG A 241 19.27 10.69 -15.51
CA ARG A 241 19.47 10.08 -14.17
C ARG A 241 18.30 9.23 -13.69
N VAL A 242 17.41 8.84 -14.59
CA VAL A 242 16.51 7.72 -14.40
C VAL A 242 17.17 6.52 -15.09
N ARG A 243 17.90 5.71 -14.33
CA ARG A 243 18.56 4.50 -14.83
C ARG A 243 17.58 3.32 -14.76
N PRO A 244 17.21 2.66 -15.88
CA PRO A 244 16.47 1.40 -15.90
C PRO A 244 17.41 0.23 -15.62
N LEU A 245 16.91 -1.00 -15.67
CA LEU A 245 17.74 -2.19 -15.59
C LEU A 245 18.55 -2.39 -16.88
N ASN A 246 19.77 -2.91 -16.76
CA ASN A 246 20.70 -3.12 -17.89
C ASN A 246 20.11 -4.09 -18.94
N GLU A 247 19.33 -5.07 -18.49
CA GLU A 247 18.62 -6.02 -19.36
C GLU A 247 17.52 -5.36 -20.22
N ASP A 248 16.85 -4.31 -19.70
CA ASP A 248 15.74 -3.65 -20.42
C ASP A 248 16.26 -2.96 -21.69
N VAL A 249 17.51 -2.48 -21.64
CA VAL A 249 18.17 -1.71 -22.69
C VAL A 249 19.15 -2.51 -23.55
N ASP A 250 19.21 -3.85 -23.42
CA ASP A 250 20.26 -4.71 -24.02
C ASP A 250 21.67 -4.11 -23.83
N MET A 251 22.11 -3.89 -22.59
CA MET A 251 23.43 -3.29 -22.39
C MET A 251 24.56 -4.25 -22.76
N GLU A 252 25.41 -3.84 -23.69
CA GLU A 252 26.54 -4.59 -24.22
C GLU A 252 27.81 -3.73 -24.23
N LEU A 253 28.98 -4.39 -24.27
CA LEU A 253 30.29 -3.74 -24.34
C LEU A 253 31.17 -4.46 -25.38
N ASP A 254 31.55 -3.73 -26.42
CA ASP A 254 32.56 -4.14 -27.39
C ASP A 254 33.91 -4.35 -26.71
N VAL A 255 34.44 -5.58 -26.77
CA VAL A 255 35.80 -5.87 -26.33
C VAL A 255 36.64 -6.47 -27.47
N GLU A 256 37.81 -5.89 -27.71
CA GLU A 256 38.81 -6.48 -28.60
C GLU A 256 39.57 -7.59 -27.85
N LEU A 257 39.43 -8.83 -28.30
CA LEU A 257 40.18 -9.97 -27.77
C LEU A 257 41.65 -9.95 -28.23
N LEU A 258 42.53 -10.65 -27.52
CA LEU A 258 43.99 -10.72 -27.79
C LEU A 258 44.38 -11.21 -29.20
N ASN A 259 43.43 -11.77 -29.96
CA ASN A 259 43.57 -12.21 -31.36
C ASN A 259 43.13 -11.14 -32.38
N GLY A 260 42.69 -9.95 -31.93
CA GLY A 260 42.17 -8.86 -32.77
C GLY A 260 40.73 -9.05 -33.25
N THR A 261 39.92 -9.90 -32.60
CA THR A 261 38.47 -10.00 -32.88
C THR A 261 37.67 -9.25 -31.83
N THR A 262 36.81 -8.33 -32.25
CA THR A 262 35.77 -7.75 -31.40
C THR A 262 34.71 -8.80 -31.06
N ASN A 263 34.34 -8.87 -29.79
CA ASN A 263 33.19 -9.59 -29.29
C ASN A 263 32.38 -8.66 -28.37
N ASP A 264 31.08 -8.82 -28.40
CA ASP A 264 30.16 -8.01 -27.59
C ASP A 264 29.89 -8.79 -26.28
N ILE A 265 30.08 -8.16 -25.12
CA ILE A 265 29.74 -8.77 -23.82
C ILE A 265 28.54 -8.06 -23.22
N THR A 266 27.44 -8.80 -23.04
CA THR A 266 26.28 -8.34 -22.29
C THR A 266 26.65 -8.03 -20.83
N ILE A 267 26.23 -6.86 -20.36
CA ILE A 267 26.38 -6.40 -18.98
C ILE A 267 25.10 -6.74 -18.22
N GLU A 268 25.21 -7.63 -17.23
CA GLU A 268 24.09 -8.04 -16.37
C GLU A 268 23.64 -6.87 -15.46
N ASN A 269 22.42 -6.95 -14.90
CA ASN A 269 21.87 -5.91 -14.00
C ASN A 269 22.77 -5.63 -12.78
N ASP A 270 23.50 -6.64 -12.30
CA ASP A 270 24.44 -6.57 -11.18
C ASP A 270 25.89 -6.30 -11.62
N GLY A 271 26.10 -5.89 -12.87
CA GLY A 271 27.35 -5.36 -13.38
C GLY A 271 28.25 -6.39 -14.08
N PHE A 272 29.54 -6.08 -14.16
CA PHE A 272 30.54 -6.83 -14.94
C PHE A 272 31.62 -7.45 -14.04
N ASP A 273 31.96 -8.72 -14.27
CA ASP A 273 32.95 -9.45 -13.46
C ASP A 273 34.35 -8.79 -13.49
N VAL A 274 34.89 -8.50 -12.31
CA VAL A 274 36.24 -7.94 -12.09
C VAL A 274 37.33 -8.74 -12.80
N ASP A 275 37.22 -10.08 -12.79
CA ASP A 275 38.22 -11.02 -13.33
C ASP A 275 38.28 -11.05 -14.86
N ARG A 276 37.29 -10.48 -15.57
CA ARG A 276 37.27 -10.43 -17.04
C ARG A 276 38.08 -9.27 -17.62
N LEU A 277 38.55 -8.34 -16.78
CA LEU A 277 39.44 -7.24 -17.18
C LEU A 277 40.90 -7.60 -16.88
N THR A 278 41.78 -7.39 -17.85
CA THR A 278 43.24 -7.43 -17.60
C THR A 278 43.58 -6.33 -16.59
N PRO A 279 44.41 -6.58 -15.55
CA PRO A 279 44.60 -5.64 -14.44
C PRO A 279 45.45 -4.41 -14.83
N VAL A 280 44.81 -3.49 -15.53
CA VAL A 280 45.10 -2.05 -15.58
C VAL A 280 44.16 -1.38 -14.56
N SER A 281 44.53 -0.23 -13.99
CA SER A 281 44.00 0.17 -12.68
C SER A 281 42.46 0.32 -12.66
N GLN A 282 41.78 -0.50 -11.87
CA GLN A 282 40.32 -0.46 -11.76
C GLN A 282 39.91 0.68 -10.81
N VAL A 283 39.27 1.71 -11.37
CA VAL A 283 38.78 2.89 -10.63
C VAL A 283 37.24 3.00 -10.64
N THR A 284 36.56 1.97 -11.18
CA THR A 284 35.10 1.83 -11.12
C THR A 284 34.70 1.24 -9.78
N SER A 285 33.72 1.84 -9.10
CA SER A 285 33.19 1.30 -7.84
C SER A 285 32.53 -0.08 -8.07
N PRO A 286 32.67 -1.04 -7.13
CA PRO A 286 31.85 -2.25 -7.14
C PRO A 286 30.35 -1.92 -7.07
N ILE A 287 29.50 -2.81 -7.58
CA ILE A 287 28.04 -2.63 -7.43
C ILE A 287 27.62 -2.81 -5.97
N PHE A 288 26.57 -2.10 -5.55
CA PHE A 288 26.05 -2.23 -4.20
C PHE A 288 25.69 -3.70 -3.89
N GLY A 289 26.30 -4.25 -2.83
CA GLY A 289 26.13 -5.65 -2.44
C GLY A 289 27.08 -6.66 -3.11
N SER A 290 27.98 -6.23 -4.01
CA SER A 290 28.99 -7.10 -4.65
C SER A 290 30.41 -6.59 -4.42
N THR A 291 31.36 -7.51 -4.24
CA THR A 291 32.81 -7.21 -4.23
C THR A 291 33.52 -7.74 -5.48
N THR A 292 32.81 -8.44 -6.36
CA THR A 292 33.37 -9.12 -7.54
C THR A 292 32.80 -8.62 -8.87
N LYS A 293 31.78 -7.75 -8.83
CA LYS A 293 31.21 -7.10 -10.01
C LYS A 293 31.34 -5.58 -9.92
N LEU A 294 31.81 -4.97 -11.00
CA LEU A 294 31.92 -3.52 -11.16
C LEU A 294 30.57 -2.93 -11.59
N ASN A 295 30.23 -1.76 -11.04
CA ASN A 295 29.10 -0.97 -11.52
C ASN A 295 29.39 -0.39 -12.92
N ILE A 296 28.37 0.15 -13.58
CA ILE A 296 28.57 1.12 -14.66
C ILE A 296 28.76 2.53 -14.07
N GLY A 297 29.39 3.42 -14.83
CA GLY A 297 29.88 4.72 -14.34
C GLY A 297 28.81 5.63 -13.72
N ASP A 298 29.25 6.51 -12.83
CA ASP A 298 28.36 7.34 -12.02
C ASP A 298 27.61 8.44 -12.81
N GLY A 299 26.47 8.88 -12.26
CA GLY A 299 25.57 9.87 -12.84
C GLY A 299 24.70 9.27 -13.96
N GLY A 300 24.44 10.03 -15.01
CA GLY A 300 23.73 9.53 -16.19
C GLY A 300 24.58 8.65 -17.12
N GLY A 301 25.55 7.92 -16.56
CA GLY A 301 26.59 7.20 -17.30
C GLY A 301 26.19 5.82 -17.81
N TYR A 302 26.19 5.65 -19.13
CA TYR A 302 26.19 4.35 -19.83
C TYR A 302 27.60 4.08 -20.34
N TYR A 303 28.54 3.87 -19.42
CA TYR A 303 29.95 3.66 -19.71
C TYR A 303 30.64 2.86 -18.59
N VAL A 304 31.77 2.21 -18.91
CA VAL A 304 32.73 1.69 -17.93
C VAL A 304 33.90 2.66 -17.82
N ARG A 305 34.37 2.94 -16.60
CA ARG A 305 35.55 3.81 -16.39
C ARG A 305 36.82 3.04 -16.73
N GLY A 306 37.55 3.54 -17.72
CA GLY A 306 38.85 3.02 -18.16
C GLY A 306 39.97 4.03 -17.96
N GLU A 307 41.19 3.57 -18.25
CA GLU A 307 42.43 4.35 -18.18
C GLU A 307 43.03 4.42 -19.61
N ASP A 308 43.38 5.61 -20.08
CA ASP A 308 44.00 5.79 -21.39
C ASP A 308 45.49 5.40 -21.38
N ILE A 309 46.14 5.40 -22.55
CA ILE A 309 47.56 5.06 -22.69
C ILE A 309 48.53 6.00 -21.94
N ASN A 310 48.03 7.12 -21.40
CA ASN A 310 48.79 8.13 -20.65
C ASN A 310 48.49 8.09 -19.14
N GLY A 311 47.58 7.23 -18.68
CA GLY A 311 47.14 7.15 -17.28
C GLY A 311 45.99 8.10 -16.92
N GLY A 312 45.24 8.61 -17.90
CA GLY A 312 44.08 9.47 -17.69
C GLY A 312 42.76 8.71 -17.69
N ASP A 313 41.83 9.08 -16.80
CA ASP A 313 40.47 8.53 -16.78
C ASP A 313 39.70 8.82 -18.08
N VAL A 314 39.14 7.78 -18.70
CA VAL A 314 38.29 7.89 -19.91
C VAL A 314 37.02 7.03 -19.79
N PRO A 315 35.85 7.54 -20.26
CA PRO A 315 34.64 6.73 -20.37
C PRO A 315 34.74 5.80 -21.58
N VAL A 316 34.61 4.50 -21.37
CA VAL A 316 34.38 3.50 -22.42
C VAL A 316 32.87 3.29 -22.49
N TYR A 317 32.21 3.92 -23.47
CA TYR A 317 30.75 3.85 -23.61
C TYR A 317 30.28 2.43 -23.91
N THR A 318 29.11 2.08 -23.37
CA THR A 318 28.43 0.80 -23.64
C THR A 318 27.48 0.96 -24.82
N ASP A 319 27.41 -0.05 -25.67
CA ASP A 319 26.38 -0.12 -26.71
C ASP A 319 25.08 -0.58 -26.04
N ASN A 320 23.99 0.15 -26.27
CA ASN A 320 22.70 -0.10 -25.61
C ASN A 320 21.57 0.66 -26.35
N LEU A 321 20.33 0.34 -25.98
CA LEU A 321 19.11 0.84 -26.63
C LEU A 321 18.43 1.98 -25.86
N ILE A 322 19.11 2.69 -24.95
CA ILE A 322 18.47 3.72 -24.10
C ILE A 322 17.78 4.81 -24.94
N GLU A 323 18.38 5.27 -26.03
CA GLU A 323 17.80 6.32 -26.88
C GLU A 323 16.53 5.87 -27.62
N ASP A 324 16.33 4.56 -27.80
CA ASP A 324 15.12 3.96 -28.39
C ASP A 324 14.17 3.38 -27.33
N SER A 325 14.48 3.55 -26.04
CA SER A 325 13.67 3.04 -24.92
C SER A 325 12.63 4.05 -24.43
N TYR A 326 11.51 3.51 -23.97
CA TYR A 326 10.36 4.26 -23.45
C TYR A 326 10.13 3.95 -21.97
N TYR A 327 9.49 4.86 -21.26
CA TYR A 327 9.03 4.67 -19.89
C TYR A 327 7.63 5.25 -19.70
N ALA A 328 6.93 4.84 -18.64
CA ALA A 328 5.66 5.44 -18.26
C ALA A 328 5.82 6.19 -16.93
N PRO A 329 5.65 7.53 -16.91
CA PRO A 329 5.47 8.27 -15.67
C PRO A 329 4.32 7.69 -14.83
N ALA A 330 4.36 7.85 -13.51
CA ALA A 330 3.40 7.23 -12.59
C ALA A 330 1.93 7.42 -13.00
N SER A 331 1.51 8.63 -13.42
CA SER A 331 0.14 8.90 -13.89
C SER A 331 -0.22 8.16 -15.19
N ALA A 332 0.73 8.00 -16.11
CA ALA A 332 0.53 7.24 -17.35
C ALA A 332 0.48 5.72 -17.06
N ARG A 333 1.33 5.22 -16.16
CA ARG A 333 1.30 3.83 -15.69
C ARG A 333 -0.05 3.51 -15.03
N MET A 334 -0.51 4.35 -14.10
CA MET A 334 -1.80 4.16 -13.41
C MET A 334 -2.97 4.13 -14.41
N LYS A 335 -3.05 5.10 -15.33
CA LYS A 335 -4.06 5.09 -16.42
C LYS A 335 -4.04 3.80 -17.25
N VAL A 336 -2.86 3.30 -17.61
CA VAL A 336 -2.70 2.08 -18.42
C VAL A 336 -3.13 0.83 -17.66
N LEU A 337 -2.72 0.68 -16.40
CA LEU A 337 -3.10 -0.46 -15.58
C LEU A 337 -4.60 -0.45 -15.25
N GLU A 338 -5.19 0.73 -15.00
CA GLU A 338 -6.65 0.89 -14.85
C GLU A 338 -7.42 0.47 -16.11
N MET A 339 -6.96 0.85 -17.31
CA MET A 339 -7.57 0.41 -18.57
C MET A 339 -7.55 -1.12 -18.74
N LEU A 340 -6.50 -1.78 -18.24
CA LEU A 340 -6.28 -3.22 -18.31
C LEU A 340 -6.91 -4.00 -17.13
N ASP A 341 -7.65 -3.32 -16.25
CA ASP A 341 -8.28 -3.90 -15.03
C ASP A 341 -7.27 -4.46 -14.01
N VAL A 342 -6.09 -3.82 -13.96
CA VAL A 342 -4.96 -4.25 -13.14
C VAL A 342 -4.73 -3.27 -12.00
N ASP A 343 -4.66 -3.78 -10.77
CA ASP A 343 -4.24 -2.99 -9.62
C ASP A 343 -2.81 -2.44 -9.85
N SER A 344 -2.69 -1.12 -9.74
CA SER A 344 -1.45 -0.38 -9.95
C SER A 344 -0.62 -0.20 -8.67
N SER A 345 -1.13 -0.68 -7.53
CA SER A 345 -0.47 -0.61 -6.23
C SER A 345 0.90 -1.32 -6.22
N ILE A 346 1.74 -0.90 -5.28
CA ILE A 346 2.97 -1.59 -4.91
C ILE A 346 2.71 -2.27 -3.57
N THR A 347 2.82 -3.58 -3.51
CA THR A 347 2.70 -4.36 -2.27
C THR A 347 4.06 -4.51 -1.63
N ILE A 348 4.21 -3.92 -0.44
CA ILE A 348 5.39 -4.03 0.40
C ILE A 348 5.18 -5.17 1.39
N THR A 349 6.07 -6.16 1.41
CA THR A 349 6.03 -7.29 2.33
C THR A 349 7.26 -7.29 3.23
N ALA A 350 7.07 -7.50 4.53
CA ALA A 350 8.15 -7.67 5.49
C ALA A 350 7.86 -8.80 6.49
N SER A 351 8.93 -9.41 7.00
CA SER A 351 8.87 -10.52 7.95
C SER A 351 9.41 -10.10 9.32
N SER A 352 8.87 -10.64 10.40
CA SER A 352 9.41 -10.45 11.74
C SER A 352 10.68 -11.28 11.99
N LEU A 353 11.37 -11.02 13.10
CA LEU A 353 12.42 -11.92 13.58
C LEU A 353 11.79 -13.14 14.25
N THR A 354 12.38 -14.32 14.08
CA THR A 354 11.83 -15.59 14.59
C THR A 354 11.52 -15.55 16.09
N ASN A 355 10.25 -15.76 16.44
CA ASN A 355 9.68 -15.69 17.79
C ASN A 355 9.86 -14.33 18.47
N GLN A 356 9.81 -13.24 17.72
CA GLN A 356 9.86 -11.86 18.22
C GLN A 356 8.72 -11.01 17.64
N HIS A 357 8.41 -9.92 18.33
CA HIS A 357 7.48 -8.85 17.91
C HIS A 357 5.98 -9.19 17.99
N GLU A 358 5.17 -8.15 17.91
CA GLU A 358 3.70 -8.13 17.79
C GLU A 358 2.98 -8.90 18.93
N PHE A 359 2.95 -10.23 18.84
CA PHE A 359 2.30 -11.13 19.80
C PHE A 359 3.18 -11.54 20.99
N VAL A 360 4.47 -11.21 21.02
CA VAL A 360 5.36 -11.59 22.13
C VAL A 360 5.08 -10.73 23.39
N SER A 361 4.96 -11.37 24.56
CA SER A 361 4.69 -10.67 25.83
C SER A 361 5.86 -9.73 26.20
N GLY A 362 5.54 -8.54 26.70
CA GLY A 362 6.53 -7.52 27.05
C GLY A 362 7.18 -6.81 25.85
N ASP A 363 6.75 -7.09 24.62
CA ASP A 363 7.31 -6.48 23.43
C ASP A 363 6.99 -4.97 23.31
N SER A 364 8.02 -4.15 23.11
CA SER A 364 8.00 -2.69 23.33
C SER A 364 7.68 -1.84 22.10
N GLY A 365 7.44 -2.42 20.94
CA GLY A 365 7.37 -1.66 19.68
C GLY A 365 8.75 -1.29 19.12
N PRO A 366 8.81 -0.50 18.03
CA PRO A 366 10.05 -0.17 17.33
C PRO A 366 11.01 0.66 18.19
N ALA A 367 12.32 0.41 18.03
CA ALA A 367 13.37 1.07 18.82
C ALA A 367 13.64 2.53 18.41
N SER A 368 13.21 2.94 17.22
CA SER A 368 13.31 4.31 16.70
C SER A 368 12.21 4.57 15.67
N THR A 369 11.92 5.84 15.42
CA THR A 369 10.98 6.31 14.38
C THR A 369 11.72 7.23 13.40
N ASN A 370 12.87 6.78 12.89
CA ASN A 370 13.66 7.52 11.93
C ASN A 370 13.29 7.10 10.49
N PRO A 371 13.42 8.00 9.50
CA PRO A 371 13.40 7.60 8.09
C PRO A 371 14.52 6.60 7.80
N LEU A 372 14.27 5.62 6.95
CA LEU A 372 15.20 4.54 6.62
C LEU A 372 15.44 4.49 5.10
N PHE A 373 16.69 4.49 4.67
CA PHE A 373 17.05 4.34 3.26
C PHE A 373 17.21 2.87 2.87
N PHE A 374 16.52 2.45 1.81
CA PHE A 374 16.57 1.10 1.26
C PHE A 374 16.95 1.14 -0.22
N ALA A 375 17.93 0.31 -0.61
CA ALA A 375 18.36 0.13 -1.99
C ALA A 375 17.88 -1.22 -2.54
N LEU A 376 17.46 -1.25 -3.81
CA LEU A 376 17.10 -2.48 -4.52
C LEU A 376 18.33 -3.37 -4.69
N ASN A 377 18.23 -4.63 -4.26
CA ASN A 377 19.17 -5.65 -4.68
C ASN A 377 18.79 -6.11 -6.10
N VAL A 378 19.48 -5.59 -7.11
CA VAL A 378 19.19 -5.83 -8.53
C VAL A 378 19.27 -7.31 -8.95
N THR A 379 20.00 -8.18 -8.21
CA THR A 379 20.01 -9.64 -8.47
C THR A 379 18.74 -10.36 -8.00
N SER A 380 17.93 -9.70 -7.18
CA SER A 380 16.68 -10.25 -6.62
C SER A 380 15.44 -9.86 -7.42
N VAL A 381 15.60 -9.12 -8.52
CA VAL A 381 14.48 -8.76 -9.40
C VAL A 381 14.03 -10.00 -10.16
N THR A 382 12.76 -10.36 -10.02
CA THR A 382 12.12 -11.44 -10.76
C THR A 382 10.85 -10.94 -11.43
N GLY A 383 10.57 -11.42 -12.64
CA GLY A 383 9.37 -11.11 -13.40
C GLY A 383 8.65 -12.38 -13.84
N ASP A 384 7.34 -12.44 -13.59
CA ASP A 384 6.46 -13.53 -14.01
C ASP A 384 5.32 -12.98 -14.87
N TYR A 385 5.19 -13.50 -16.10
CA TYR A 385 4.09 -13.15 -17.00
C TYR A 385 2.75 -13.59 -16.42
N THR A 386 1.73 -12.75 -16.58
CA THR A 386 0.34 -13.11 -16.24
C THR A 386 -0.38 -13.76 -17.43
N ASP A 387 -1.65 -14.12 -17.25
CA ASP A 387 -2.50 -14.58 -18.36
C ASP A 387 -2.69 -13.49 -19.45
N ASN A 388 -2.55 -12.20 -19.11
CA ASN A 388 -2.55 -11.11 -20.08
C ASN A 388 -1.08 -10.84 -20.56
N PRO A 389 -0.79 -10.95 -21.87
CA PRO A 389 0.57 -10.79 -22.40
C PRO A 389 1.11 -9.35 -22.35
N LEU A 390 0.26 -8.38 -22.03
CA LEU A 390 0.65 -6.99 -21.78
C LEU A 390 0.99 -6.72 -20.30
N ILE A 391 0.89 -7.70 -19.40
CA ILE A 391 1.06 -7.52 -17.95
C ILE A 391 2.05 -8.53 -17.37
N GLU A 392 3.01 -8.01 -16.61
CA GLU A 392 4.01 -8.80 -15.87
C GLU A 392 3.97 -8.43 -14.37
N ASN A 393 4.10 -9.45 -13.51
CA ASN A 393 4.26 -9.27 -12.08
C ASN A 393 5.76 -9.15 -11.77
N TYR A 394 6.20 -8.03 -11.23
CA TYR A 394 7.57 -7.84 -10.75
C TYR A 394 7.64 -8.00 -9.24
N SER A 395 8.78 -8.51 -8.76
CA SER A 395 9.15 -8.53 -7.36
C SER A 395 10.64 -8.24 -7.23
N GLY A 396 11.03 -7.51 -6.17
CA GLY A 396 12.42 -7.24 -5.83
C GLY A 396 12.61 -7.13 -4.32
N THR A 397 13.77 -7.54 -3.83
CA THR A 397 14.16 -7.42 -2.42
C THR A 397 15.07 -6.21 -2.25
N TYR A 398 14.84 -5.45 -1.18
CA TYR A 398 15.55 -4.21 -0.87
C TYR A 398 16.25 -4.38 0.48
N ALA A 399 17.47 -3.86 0.57
CA ALA A 399 18.28 -3.91 1.78
C ALA A 399 18.49 -2.49 2.33
N ARG A 400 18.46 -2.35 3.66
CA ARG A 400 18.74 -1.08 4.32
C ARG A 400 20.19 -0.68 4.12
N VAL A 401 20.42 0.56 3.69
CA VAL A 401 21.76 1.16 3.63
C VAL A 401 21.90 2.15 4.78
N THR A 402 23.05 2.16 5.44
CA THR A 402 23.34 3.06 6.57
C THR A 402 24.65 3.83 6.43
N ASP A 403 25.55 3.43 5.54
CA ASP A 403 26.75 4.21 5.22
C ASP A 403 26.39 5.38 4.29
N SER A 404 26.79 6.59 4.67
CA SER A 404 26.45 7.81 3.92
C SER A 404 27.15 7.90 2.56
N SER A 405 28.31 7.27 2.39
CA SER A 405 29.04 7.24 1.12
C SER A 405 28.44 6.24 0.13
N ASP A 406 27.97 5.08 0.62
CA ASP A 406 27.19 4.14 -0.19
C ASP A 406 25.86 4.78 -0.64
N ILE A 407 25.14 5.43 0.28
CA ILE A 407 23.88 6.13 -0.04
C ILE A 407 24.14 7.25 -1.07
N ALA A 408 25.17 8.08 -0.90
CA ALA A 408 25.52 9.14 -1.83
C ALA A 408 25.80 8.59 -3.24
N THR A 409 26.57 7.50 -3.34
CA THR A 409 26.86 6.80 -4.61
C THR A 409 25.57 6.25 -5.24
N TYR A 410 24.66 5.71 -4.44
CA TYR A 410 23.39 5.17 -4.92
C TYR A 410 22.45 6.25 -5.46
N VAL A 411 22.21 7.32 -4.69
CA VAL A 411 21.28 8.40 -5.11
C VAL A 411 21.79 9.18 -6.32
N ASN A 412 23.10 9.28 -6.52
CA ASN A 412 23.67 9.90 -7.71
C ASN A 412 23.24 9.21 -9.03
N ASN A 413 22.94 7.91 -8.98
CA ASN A 413 22.52 7.10 -10.12
C ASN A 413 20.99 6.86 -10.16
N HIS A 414 20.29 6.96 -9.03
CA HIS A 414 18.90 6.51 -8.89
C HIS A 414 17.93 7.49 -8.19
N ALA A 415 18.34 8.71 -7.81
CA ALA A 415 17.53 9.65 -6.99
C ALA A 415 16.09 9.91 -7.47
N LEU A 416 15.82 9.79 -8.76
CA LEU A 416 14.50 10.03 -9.36
C LEU A 416 13.61 8.78 -9.40
N SER A 417 14.16 7.60 -9.09
CA SER A 417 13.48 6.31 -8.97
C SER A 417 13.40 5.83 -7.51
N ILE A 418 13.52 6.74 -6.55
CA ILE A 418 13.44 6.48 -5.10
C ILE A 418 12.23 7.22 -4.52
N PRO A 419 11.02 6.60 -4.52
CA PRO A 419 9.85 7.11 -3.81
C PRO A 419 10.03 7.07 -2.28
N MET A 420 9.24 7.91 -1.61
CA MET A 420 9.07 7.86 -0.16
C MET A 420 7.92 6.92 0.18
N LEU A 421 8.20 5.86 0.94
CA LEU A 421 7.19 4.94 1.46
C LEU A 421 6.75 5.41 2.84
N CYS A 422 5.55 5.95 2.94
CA CYS A 422 4.97 6.40 4.20
C CYS A 422 4.30 5.21 4.90
N ILE A 423 4.72 4.90 6.14
CA ILE A 423 4.13 3.84 6.95
C ILE A 423 3.67 4.44 8.28
N ASP A 424 2.45 4.11 8.72
CA ASP A 424 1.98 4.48 10.05
C ASP A 424 2.96 3.97 11.11
N TYR A 425 3.47 4.86 11.97
CA TYR A 425 4.54 4.54 12.93
C TYR A 425 4.18 3.43 13.96
N ARG A 426 2.89 3.10 14.05
CA ARG A 426 2.30 2.10 14.96
C ARG A 426 2.14 0.74 14.28
N ASP A 427 2.34 0.69 12.96
CA ASP A 427 2.19 -0.52 12.17
C ASP A 427 3.36 -1.50 12.43
N PRO A 428 3.09 -2.77 12.77
CA PRO A 428 4.16 -3.75 12.98
C PRO A 428 5.08 -3.91 11.77
N ILE A 429 4.61 -3.66 10.54
CA ILE A 429 5.43 -3.79 9.33
C ILE A 429 6.63 -2.82 9.33
N TYR A 430 6.48 -1.59 9.83
CA TYR A 430 7.60 -0.63 9.90
C TYR A 430 8.72 -1.19 10.78
N ARG A 431 8.37 -1.86 11.87
CA ARG A 431 9.33 -2.52 12.74
C ARG A 431 9.96 -3.75 12.09
N TYR A 432 9.18 -4.56 11.38
CA TYR A 432 9.70 -5.73 10.66
C TYR A 432 10.79 -5.29 9.68
N ILE A 433 10.56 -4.20 8.96
CA ILE A 433 11.51 -3.53 8.07
C ILE A 433 12.73 -2.99 8.84
N LEU A 434 12.53 -2.31 9.97
CA LEU A 434 13.60 -1.76 10.82
C LEU A 434 14.57 -2.83 11.34
N ASP A 435 14.00 -3.89 11.95
CA ASP A 435 14.74 -4.89 12.73
C ASP A 435 15.34 -5.99 11.86
N THR A 436 14.73 -6.35 10.72
CA THR A 436 15.34 -7.24 9.72
C THR A 436 16.24 -6.52 8.73
N SER A 437 16.09 -5.20 8.60
CA SER A 437 16.80 -4.38 7.60
C SER A 437 16.58 -4.83 6.15
N SER A 438 15.44 -5.48 5.86
CA SER A 438 15.01 -5.83 4.52
C SER A 438 13.50 -5.63 4.31
N LEU A 439 13.11 -5.50 3.04
CA LEU A 439 11.72 -5.55 2.60
C LEU A 439 11.66 -6.15 1.18
N THR A 440 10.52 -6.70 0.79
CA THR A 440 10.22 -7.06 -0.59
C THR A 440 9.16 -6.10 -1.12
N ALA A 441 9.32 -5.60 -2.34
CA ALA A 441 8.26 -4.89 -3.04
C ALA A 441 7.86 -5.67 -4.29
N SER A 442 6.57 -5.91 -4.45
CA SER A 442 5.98 -6.48 -5.67
C SER A 442 4.97 -5.52 -6.28
N LEU A 443 4.88 -5.52 -7.61
CA LEU A 443 3.97 -4.66 -8.36
C LEU A 443 3.64 -5.29 -9.71
N LYS A 444 2.47 -4.98 -10.24
CA LYS A 444 2.12 -5.31 -11.62
C LYS A 444 2.50 -4.14 -12.51
N ASP A 445 3.11 -4.41 -13.65
CA ASP A 445 3.32 -3.37 -14.66
C ASP A 445 2.91 -3.88 -16.04
N PHE A 446 2.79 -2.94 -16.97
CA PHE A 446 2.60 -3.28 -18.36
C PHE A 446 3.96 -3.64 -18.99
N ASN A 447 3.97 -4.65 -19.86
CA ASN A 447 5.16 -5.15 -20.54
C ASN A 447 4.89 -5.35 -22.04
N LEU A 448 5.91 -5.14 -22.88
CA LEU A 448 5.89 -5.44 -24.32
C LEU A 448 6.97 -6.44 -24.76
N ALA A 449 7.70 -7.10 -23.85
CA ALA A 449 8.77 -8.04 -24.18
C ALA A 449 8.30 -9.28 -24.97
N GLY A 450 7.00 -9.59 -24.94
CA GLY A 450 6.39 -10.61 -25.80
C GLY A 450 6.33 -10.24 -27.29
N PHE A 451 6.59 -8.97 -27.65
CA PHE A 451 6.75 -8.52 -29.03
C PHE A 451 8.25 -8.46 -29.36
N GLU A 452 8.67 -9.09 -30.47
CA GLU A 452 10.09 -9.17 -30.86
C GLU A 452 10.78 -7.78 -30.91
N LYS A 453 12.13 -7.75 -30.88
CA LYS A 453 12.98 -6.52 -30.87
C LYS A 453 12.60 -5.44 -31.91
N LYS A 454 11.79 -5.78 -32.93
CA LYS A 454 11.02 -4.87 -33.79
C LYS A 454 9.52 -4.95 -33.42
N GLY A 455 9.12 -4.24 -32.36
CA GLY A 455 7.74 -4.14 -31.89
C GLY A 455 6.80 -3.48 -32.92
N PHE A 456 5.59 -3.11 -32.49
CA PHE A 456 4.67 -2.35 -33.35
C PHE A 456 5.38 -1.11 -33.92
N PRO A 457 5.42 -0.85 -35.25
CA PRO A 457 6.17 0.28 -35.80
C PRO A 457 5.76 1.68 -35.30
N SER A 458 4.64 1.79 -34.57
CA SER A 458 4.16 3.00 -33.88
C SER A 458 4.54 3.09 -32.40
N ILE A 459 4.91 1.98 -31.76
CA ILE A 459 5.41 1.92 -30.38
C ILE A 459 6.84 1.39 -30.47
N GLY A 460 7.82 2.28 -30.34
CA GLY A 460 9.22 1.87 -30.35
C GLY A 460 9.46 0.81 -29.26
N SER A 461 10.35 -0.15 -29.58
CA SER A 461 10.07 -1.56 -29.30
C SER A 461 10.18 -2.01 -27.84
N ARG A 462 10.43 -1.10 -26.89
CA ARG A 462 10.70 -1.42 -25.48
C ARG A 462 10.19 -0.35 -24.54
N PHE A 463 9.32 -0.75 -23.61
CA PHE A 463 9.15 -0.05 -22.35
C PHE A 463 10.01 -0.72 -21.29
N VAL A 464 10.72 0.10 -20.51
CA VAL A 464 11.51 -0.36 -19.36
C VAL A 464 10.61 -0.59 -18.15
N LYS A 465 11.04 -1.45 -17.21
CA LYS A 465 10.28 -1.76 -16.00
C LYS A 465 10.24 -0.55 -15.06
N ASN A 466 9.07 -0.16 -14.55
CA ASN A 466 8.97 0.97 -13.61
C ASN A 466 9.17 0.54 -12.14
N ILE A 467 10.06 -0.43 -11.89
CA ILE A 467 10.40 -0.86 -10.52
C ILE A 467 11.19 0.25 -9.80
N PRO A 468 10.82 0.62 -8.56
CA PRO A 468 11.63 1.52 -7.74
C PRO A 468 13.04 0.99 -7.54
N PHE A 469 14.05 1.85 -7.64
CA PHE A 469 15.43 1.47 -7.30
C PHE A 469 15.71 1.61 -5.79
N GLY A 470 14.85 2.30 -5.06
CA GLY A 470 14.94 2.34 -3.61
C GLY A 470 13.67 2.88 -2.97
N PHE A 471 13.64 2.82 -1.64
CA PHE A 471 12.60 3.45 -0.85
C PHE A 471 13.22 4.27 0.27
N ILE A 472 12.64 5.44 0.53
CA ILE A 472 12.84 6.13 1.81
C ILE A 472 11.63 5.78 2.67
N VAL A 473 11.79 4.82 3.57
CA VAL A 473 10.72 4.34 4.45
C VAL A 473 10.60 5.30 5.63
N THR A 474 9.53 6.10 5.62
CA THR A 474 9.33 7.20 6.56
C THR A 474 8.16 6.86 7.49
N PRO A 475 8.37 6.82 8.82
CA PRO A 475 7.27 6.68 9.77
C PRO A 475 6.48 7.98 9.85
N VAL A 476 5.15 7.86 9.81
CA VAL A 476 4.20 8.98 9.73
C VAL A 476 3.02 8.78 10.68
N ALA A 477 2.28 9.85 10.97
CA ALA A 477 0.96 9.77 11.61
C ALA A 477 -0.04 10.62 10.83
N GLY A 478 -1.01 9.96 10.21
CA GLY A 478 -2.14 10.57 9.49
C GLY A 478 -1.77 11.66 8.48
N GLY A 479 -2.67 12.64 8.36
CA GLY A 479 -2.52 13.81 7.49
C GLY A 479 -2.17 13.50 6.03
N LYS A 480 -1.49 14.45 5.37
CA LYS A 480 -1.05 14.35 3.96
C LYS A 480 -0.08 13.19 3.67
N TYR A 481 0.53 12.58 4.69
CA TYR A 481 1.50 11.49 4.53
C TYR A 481 0.88 10.09 4.72
N ASN A 482 -0.24 9.96 5.44
CA ASN A 482 -1.09 8.77 5.39
C ASN A 482 -2.59 9.14 5.22
N PRO A 483 -2.97 9.75 4.08
CA PRO A 483 -4.32 10.30 3.88
C PRO A 483 -5.39 9.24 3.57
N PHE A 484 -5.07 7.96 3.72
CA PHE A 484 -6.06 6.89 3.67
C PHE A 484 -6.05 6.03 4.94
N ASN A 485 -5.29 6.43 5.98
CA ASN A 485 -4.98 5.62 7.16
C ASN A 485 -4.65 4.17 6.77
N GLY A 486 -3.78 4.02 5.75
CA GLY A 486 -3.30 2.74 5.28
C GLY A 486 -2.52 2.03 6.39
N GLY A 487 -2.69 0.71 6.45
CA GLY A 487 -2.01 -0.16 7.40
C GLY A 487 -1.89 -1.57 6.83
N SER A 488 -0.96 -2.34 7.35
CA SER A 488 -0.62 -3.67 6.84
C SER A 488 -1.61 -4.74 7.30
N THR A 489 -1.78 -5.75 6.45
CA THR A 489 -2.50 -7.00 6.74
C THR A 489 -1.51 -8.10 7.11
N ILE A 490 -1.90 -9.01 8.00
CA ILE A 490 -1.06 -10.14 8.41
C ILE A 490 -1.27 -11.34 7.47
N ASP A 491 -0.22 -11.70 6.71
CA ASP A 491 -0.25 -12.81 5.75
C ASP A 491 0.09 -14.15 6.41
N ASN A 492 0.86 -14.12 7.50
CA ASN A 492 1.34 -15.31 8.19
C ASN A 492 1.52 -15.04 9.69
N THR A 493 1.04 -15.99 10.50
CA THR A 493 0.99 -15.92 11.97
C THR A 493 1.90 -16.96 12.63
N GLY A 494 2.84 -17.55 11.88
CA GLY A 494 3.77 -18.57 12.38
C GLY A 494 4.87 -18.01 13.29
N ASN A 495 5.92 -18.81 13.50
CA ASN A 495 7.12 -18.40 14.27
C ASN A 495 7.82 -17.16 13.67
N ILE A 496 7.66 -16.94 12.37
CA ILE A 496 7.97 -15.69 11.68
C ILE A 496 6.62 -15.16 11.23
N GLN A 497 6.26 -13.96 11.67
CA GLN A 497 5.07 -13.27 11.18
C GLN A 497 5.42 -12.58 9.87
N VAL A 498 4.46 -12.51 8.95
CA VAL A 498 4.63 -11.80 7.66
C VAL A 498 3.47 -10.83 7.52
N ARG A 499 3.77 -9.60 7.12
CA ARG A 499 2.78 -8.55 6.86
C ARG A 499 2.99 -7.93 5.48
N SER A 500 1.88 -7.59 4.84
CA SER A 500 1.80 -6.94 3.53
C SER A 500 1.12 -5.57 3.64
N LEU A 501 1.60 -4.59 2.87
CA LEU A 501 1.05 -3.24 2.80
C LEU A 501 1.00 -2.82 1.32
N SER A 502 -0.19 -2.78 0.74
CA SER A 502 -0.38 -2.25 -0.61
C SER A 502 -0.49 -0.72 -0.57
N VAL A 503 0.37 -0.04 -1.34
CA VAL A 503 0.41 1.43 -1.42
C VAL A 503 0.16 1.93 -2.84
N LEU A 504 -0.59 3.03 -2.94
CA LEU A 504 -0.75 3.82 -4.16
C LEU A 504 -0.03 5.17 -4.00
N PRO A 505 0.38 5.82 -5.09
CA PRO A 505 0.84 7.20 -5.06
C PRO A 505 -0.18 8.12 -4.37
N VAL A 506 0.31 8.92 -3.42
CA VAL A 506 -0.51 9.87 -2.67
C VAL A 506 -1.13 10.90 -3.62
N THR A 507 -2.35 11.33 -3.30
CA THR A 507 -3.07 12.35 -4.05
C THR A 507 -2.38 13.71 -3.91
N ASP A 508 -2.31 14.47 -4.98
CA ASP A 508 -1.63 15.78 -4.97
C ASP A 508 -2.53 16.85 -5.59
N ALA A 509 -2.12 18.11 -5.49
CA ALA A 509 -2.79 19.27 -6.07
C ALA A 509 -2.95 19.20 -7.60
N SER A 510 -2.21 18.32 -8.28
CA SER A 510 -2.37 18.04 -9.72
C SER A 510 -2.43 16.53 -9.99
N ILE A 511 -3.22 16.18 -11.01
CA ILE A 511 -3.58 14.79 -11.37
C ILE A 511 -2.53 14.16 -12.30
N ASP A 512 -1.90 14.95 -13.16
CA ASP A 512 -0.95 14.49 -14.18
C ASP A 512 0.48 15.08 -13.99
N ALA A 513 0.76 15.72 -12.86
CA ALA A 513 2.09 16.23 -12.55
C ALA A 513 3.12 15.10 -12.34
N ASN A 514 4.33 15.28 -12.87
CA ASN A 514 5.46 14.42 -12.56
C ASN A 514 5.91 14.70 -11.12
N GLN A 515 5.87 13.68 -10.26
CA GLN A 515 6.42 13.78 -8.90
C GLN A 515 7.91 14.14 -8.93
N THR A 516 8.30 15.05 -8.05
CA THR A 516 9.71 15.39 -7.82
C THR A 516 10.28 14.55 -6.68
N THR A 517 11.54 14.10 -6.81
CA THR A 517 12.25 13.44 -5.70
C THR A 517 12.24 14.28 -4.43
N THR A 518 12.09 13.61 -3.29
CA THR A 518 12.15 14.18 -1.93
C THR A 518 13.59 14.45 -1.48
N LEU A 519 14.59 13.93 -2.20
CA LEU A 519 16.02 14.10 -1.89
C LEU A 519 16.50 15.55 -2.09
N GLN A 520 17.35 16.02 -1.19
CA GLN A 520 17.92 17.36 -1.28
C GLN A 520 18.85 17.48 -2.48
N LYS A 521 18.62 18.51 -3.30
CA LYS A 521 19.49 18.90 -4.41
C LYS A 521 20.60 19.82 -3.90
N PHE A 522 21.83 19.60 -4.34
CA PHE A 522 22.97 20.47 -4.06
C PHE A 522 23.83 20.71 -5.31
N SER A 523 24.75 21.68 -5.28
CA SER A 523 25.69 21.94 -6.37
C SER A 523 27.01 21.25 -6.09
N LEU A 524 27.47 20.40 -7.00
CA LEU A 524 28.70 19.60 -6.84
C LEU A 524 29.94 20.52 -6.77
N ASN A 525 29.93 21.63 -7.52
CA ASN A 525 31.02 22.60 -7.54
C ASN A 525 31.13 23.38 -6.21
N LEU A 526 30.00 23.64 -5.54
CA LEU A 526 29.98 24.35 -4.27
C LEU A 526 30.32 23.45 -3.08
N GLU A 527 29.94 22.17 -3.14
CA GLU A 527 30.21 21.20 -2.06
C GLU A 527 31.64 20.64 -2.17
N ASP A 528 31.99 20.09 -3.34
CA ASP A 528 33.18 19.25 -3.54
C ASP A 528 34.17 19.82 -4.59
N GLY A 529 33.82 20.92 -5.27
CA GLY A 529 34.64 21.53 -6.32
C GLY A 529 34.57 20.82 -7.68
N VAL A 530 33.64 19.88 -7.88
CA VAL A 530 33.50 19.07 -9.11
C VAL A 530 32.31 19.57 -9.94
N ASP A 531 32.46 19.67 -11.27
CA ASP A 531 31.39 20.22 -12.15
C ASP A 531 30.39 19.17 -12.71
N ARG A 532 30.52 17.90 -12.31
CA ARG A 532 29.78 16.72 -12.83
C ARG A 532 29.95 15.53 -11.89
N ILE A 533 29.10 14.50 -11.99
CA ILE A 533 29.25 13.27 -11.21
C ILE A 533 30.17 12.29 -11.96
N GLY A 534 29.80 11.95 -13.19
CA GLY A 534 30.50 10.97 -14.01
C GLY A 534 31.59 11.58 -14.90
N ILE A 535 32.60 10.80 -15.28
CA ILE A 535 33.61 11.21 -16.27
C ILE A 535 33.05 11.31 -17.69
N GLY A 536 31.92 10.64 -17.97
CA GLY A 536 31.15 10.74 -19.21
C GLY A 536 30.11 11.87 -19.23
N GLU A 537 29.85 12.54 -18.10
CA GLU A 537 28.90 13.67 -18.05
C GLU A 537 29.53 14.97 -18.60
N GLU A 538 28.72 15.86 -19.17
CA GLU A 538 29.15 17.19 -19.58
C GLU A 538 29.37 18.09 -18.35
N ALA A 539 30.57 18.70 -18.27
CA ALA A 539 30.88 19.64 -17.20
C ALA A 539 29.99 20.90 -17.28
N SER A 540 29.64 21.46 -16.12
CA SER A 540 28.83 22.67 -15.91
C SER A 540 27.34 22.58 -16.24
N THR A 541 26.91 21.71 -17.17
CA THR A 541 25.47 21.46 -17.44
C THR A 541 24.86 20.45 -16.47
N GLN A 542 25.67 19.55 -15.89
CA GLN A 542 25.23 18.45 -15.00
C GLN A 542 25.71 18.62 -13.54
N ASN A 543 26.00 19.87 -13.13
CA ASN A 543 26.57 20.27 -11.84
C ASN A 543 25.58 20.24 -10.65
N ILE A 544 24.74 19.21 -10.55
CA ILE A 544 23.80 19.03 -9.43
C ILE A 544 23.96 17.61 -8.88
N GLY A 545 23.99 17.48 -7.55
CA GLY A 545 23.97 16.21 -6.82
C GLY A 545 22.65 16.03 -6.06
N TYR A 546 22.41 14.81 -5.58
CA TYR A 546 21.33 14.49 -4.66
C TYR A 546 21.91 13.93 -3.36
N LYS A 547 21.32 14.28 -2.22
CA LYS A 547 21.69 13.67 -0.94
C LYS A 547 20.47 13.29 -0.12
N TYR A 548 20.62 12.19 0.61
CA TYR A 548 19.70 11.75 1.64
C TYR A 548 20.20 12.28 2.98
N ASN A 549 19.28 12.84 3.77
CA ASN A 549 19.55 13.29 5.12
C ASN A 549 18.27 13.07 5.95
N GLU A 550 18.38 12.34 7.06
CA GLU A 550 17.24 12.03 7.93
C GLU A 550 16.52 13.30 8.43
N SER A 551 17.24 14.41 8.61
CA SER A 551 16.65 15.68 9.07
C SER A 551 15.83 16.43 8.02
N ASP A 552 15.78 15.95 6.77
CA ASP A 552 14.98 16.59 5.71
C ASP A 552 13.53 16.05 5.69
N PHE A 553 13.29 14.92 6.37
CA PHE A 553 11.97 14.26 6.50
C PHE A 553 11.27 14.70 7.79
N THR A 554 11.15 16.03 7.95
CA THR A 554 10.45 16.69 9.05
C THR A 554 8.94 16.76 8.80
N GLU A 555 8.17 17.14 9.83
CA GLU A 555 6.73 17.42 9.73
C GLU A 555 5.88 16.20 9.32
N THR A 556 6.34 14.97 9.55
CA THR A 556 5.68 13.72 9.12
C THR A 556 4.53 13.26 10.01
N PHE A 557 4.30 13.93 11.14
CA PHE A 557 3.28 13.58 12.13
C PHE A 557 2.24 14.68 12.27
N TYR A 558 1.04 14.45 11.77
CA TYR A 558 -0.08 15.36 11.89
C TYR A 558 -0.95 14.99 13.10
N ASN A 559 -1.28 15.99 13.93
CA ASN A 559 -2.20 15.85 15.05
C ASN A 559 -2.88 17.20 15.34
N ASN A 560 -4.21 17.21 15.46
CA ASN A 560 -5.02 18.36 15.88
C ASN A 560 -4.79 19.66 15.07
N GLY A 561 -4.48 19.53 13.78
CA GLY A 561 -4.25 20.67 12.88
C GLY A 561 -2.81 21.14 12.78
N GLU A 562 -1.87 20.50 13.49
CA GLU A 562 -0.44 20.82 13.45
C GLU A 562 0.36 19.64 12.89
N TYR A 563 1.33 19.95 12.01
CA TYR A 563 2.35 19.02 11.58
C TYR A 563 3.59 19.16 12.47
N SER A 564 4.15 18.05 12.91
CA SER A 564 5.27 18.00 13.85
C SER A 564 6.36 17.03 13.40
N SER A 565 7.59 17.31 13.82
CA SER A 565 8.72 16.40 13.65
C SER A 565 8.89 15.59 14.92
N LEU A 566 8.67 14.29 14.82
CA LEU A 566 8.56 13.41 15.98
C LEU A 566 9.93 13.00 16.54
N THR A 567 10.50 13.83 17.40
CA THR A 567 11.62 13.43 18.27
C THR A 567 11.10 12.64 19.48
N GLY A 568 10.77 11.37 19.24
CA GLY A 568 10.43 10.38 20.28
C GLY A 568 8.94 10.26 20.58
N ALA A 569 8.17 9.63 19.69
CA ALA A 569 6.85 9.11 20.05
C ALA A 569 6.97 8.18 21.26
N PRO A 570 5.92 8.08 22.10
CA PRO A 570 5.82 6.98 23.03
C PRO A 570 5.89 5.65 22.26
N ALA A 571 6.73 4.75 22.76
CA ALA A 571 6.80 3.38 22.26
C ALA A 571 5.42 2.72 22.39
N ILE A 572 4.84 2.26 21.29
CA ILE A 572 3.44 1.79 21.30
C ILE A 572 3.33 0.37 21.81
N THR A 573 2.66 0.27 22.95
CA THR A 573 2.15 -0.96 23.52
C THR A 573 0.90 -1.38 22.76
N THR A 574 1.04 -2.37 21.87
CA THR A 574 -0.02 -3.23 21.31
C THR A 574 -1.22 -2.56 20.61
N ARG A 575 -1.39 -2.87 19.31
CA ARG A 575 -2.59 -2.57 18.52
C ARG A 575 -3.51 -3.81 18.45
N GLY A 576 -4.82 -3.59 18.34
CA GLY A 576 -5.85 -4.56 17.94
C GLY A 576 -5.63 -5.97 18.48
N THR A 577 -5.27 -6.88 17.57
CA THR A 577 -5.09 -8.31 17.85
C THR A 577 -4.01 -8.56 18.90
N ALA A 578 -2.90 -7.82 18.83
CA ALA A 578 -1.81 -7.92 19.79
C ALA A 578 -2.22 -7.47 21.20
N TYR A 579 -3.12 -6.48 21.32
CA TYR A 579 -3.66 -6.06 22.62
C TYR A 579 -4.54 -7.16 23.22
N MET A 580 -5.44 -7.74 22.42
CA MET A 580 -6.27 -8.86 22.85
C MET A 580 -5.43 -10.03 23.38
N LEU A 581 -4.37 -10.41 22.66
CA LEU A 581 -3.52 -11.54 23.06
C LEU A 581 -2.69 -11.22 24.32
N ARG A 582 -1.99 -10.08 24.35
CA ARG A 582 -1.00 -9.78 25.39
C ARG A 582 -1.55 -9.11 26.64
N GLU A 583 -2.57 -8.27 26.50
CA GLU A 583 -3.08 -7.46 27.63
C GLU A 583 -4.36 -8.05 28.24
N VAL A 584 -5.07 -8.90 27.49
CA VAL A 584 -6.32 -9.55 27.93
C VAL A 584 -6.15 -11.06 28.12
N ILE A 585 -5.77 -11.81 27.09
CA ILE A 585 -5.70 -13.29 27.17
C ILE A 585 -4.58 -13.76 28.10
N ASP A 586 -3.36 -13.21 27.98
CA ASP A 586 -2.26 -13.49 28.94
C ASP A 586 -2.71 -13.15 30.38
N TYR A 587 -3.30 -11.97 30.59
CA TYR A 587 -3.78 -11.52 31.90
C TYR A 587 -4.84 -12.46 32.50
N LEU A 588 -5.81 -12.91 31.69
CA LEU A 588 -6.85 -13.85 32.12
C LEU A 588 -6.22 -15.19 32.53
N SER A 589 -5.29 -15.72 31.73
CA SER A 589 -4.58 -16.96 32.05
C SER A 589 -3.76 -16.84 33.34
N ASP A 590 -2.93 -15.80 33.46
CA ASP A 590 -2.06 -15.56 34.62
C ASP A 590 -2.86 -15.32 35.92
N THR A 591 -4.03 -14.70 35.83
CA THR A 591 -4.84 -14.32 37.01
C THR A 591 -5.77 -15.45 37.48
N TYR A 592 -6.29 -16.26 36.56
CA TYR A 592 -7.35 -17.24 36.84
C TYR A 592 -6.95 -18.71 36.65
N ASP A 593 -5.71 -19.00 36.22
CA ASP A 593 -5.15 -20.35 36.05
C ASP A 593 -6.07 -21.29 35.23
N SER A 594 -6.56 -20.76 34.10
CA SER A 594 -7.46 -21.47 33.18
C SER A 594 -6.97 -21.41 31.74
N THR A 595 -7.15 -22.50 31.00
CA THR A 595 -6.89 -22.62 29.55
C THR A 595 -8.18 -22.57 28.73
N THR A 596 -9.29 -22.17 29.33
CA THR A 596 -10.58 -21.99 28.66
C THR A 596 -11.28 -20.75 29.18
N PHE A 597 -11.59 -19.83 28.27
CA PHE A 597 -12.36 -18.62 28.55
C PHE A 597 -13.49 -18.46 27.52
N THR A 598 -14.33 -17.47 27.70
CA THR A 598 -15.38 -17.12 26.73
C THR A 598 -14.99 -15.86 25.95
N TRP A 599 -15.58 -15.68 24.76
CA TRP A 599 -15.45 -14.42 24.03
C TRP A 599 -15.98 -13.21 24.82
N PHE A 600 -16.93 -13.42 25.74
CA PHE A 600 -17.37 -12.39 26.67
C PHE A 600 -16.23 -11.95 27.61
N ASP A 601 -15.50 -12.89 28.22
CA ASP A 601 -14.41 -12.58 29.16
C ASP A 601 -13.31 -11.74 28.51
N VAL A 602 -13.08 -11.96 27.20
CA VAL A 602 -12.10 -11.23 26.39
C VAL A 602 -12.63 -9.84 26.00
N PHE A 603 -13.74 -9.74 25.26
CA PHE A 603 -14.24 -8.44 24.78
C PHE A 603 -14.67 -7.50 25.90
N SER A 604 -15.17 -8.03 27.03
CA SER A 604 -15.51 -7.22 28.22
C SER A 604 -14.31 -6.46 28.84
N ARG A 605 -13.07 -6.83 28.49
CA ARG A 605 -11.83 -6.22 28.99
C ARG A 605 -11.07 -5.42 27.92
N MET A 606 -11.64 -5.28 26.71
CA MET A 606 -11.07 -4.47 25.64
C MET A 606 -11.72 -3.07 25.60
N PRO A 607 -10.92 -1.99 25.52
CA PRO A 607 -11.44 -0.66 25.18
C PRO A 607 -12.05 -0.66 23.78
N VAL A 608 -13.06 0.19 23.54
CA VAL A 608 -13.77 0.27 22.26
C VAL A 608 -12.83 0.52 21.08
N THR A 609 -11.77 1.32 21.25
CA THR A 609 -10.77 1.59 20.22
C THR A 609 -9.88 0.39 19.90
N LYS A 610 -9.62 -0.49 20.87
CA LYS A 610 -8.89 -1.75 20.63
C LYS A 610 -9.74 -2.78 19.90
N VAL A 611 -11.05 -2.76 20.10
CA VAL A 611 -12.00 -3.54 19.27
C VAL A 611 -12.12 -2.92 17.88
N GLY A 612 -12.13 -1.58 17.76
CA GLY A 612 -12.09 -0.86 16.49
C GLY A 612 -10.85 -1.18 15.65
N GLU A 613 -9.67 -1.15 16.26
CA GLU A 613 -8.39 -1.56 15.65
C GLU A 613 -8.45 -3.01 15.12
N MET A 614 -9.07 -3.95 15.85
CA MET A 614 -9.17 -5.36 15.41
C MET A 614 -9.95 -5.53 14.09
N PHE A 615 -10.97 -4.70 13.81
CA PHE A 615 -11.71 -4.80 12.54
C PHE A 615 -10.86 -4.53 11.29
N TYR A 616 -9.68 -3.94 11.45
CA TYR A 616 -8.74 -3.63 10.36
C TYR A 616 -7.40 -4.39 10.47
N ASP A 617 -7.18 -5.12 11.57
CA ASP A 617 -5.92 -5.79 11.91
C ASP A 617 -6.05 -7.32 12.00
N THR A 618 -7.27 -7.86 12.18
CA THR A 618 -7.53 -9.30 12.30
C THR A 618 -8.39 -9.83 11.15
N ASP A 619 -8.03 -10.99 10.61
CA ASP A 619 -8.87 -11.76 9.67
C ASP A 619 -9.63 -12.91 10.37
N GLU A 620 -10.54 -13.57 9.63
CA GLU A 620 -11.32 -14.70 10.16
C GLU A 620 -10.41 -15.90 10.53
N GLU A 621 -9.33 -16.16 9.77
CA GLU A 621 -8.43 -17.29 10.03
C GLU A 621 -7.67 -17.11 11.34
N LEU A 622 -7.18 -15.91 11.64
CA LEU A 622 -6.51 -15.57 12.89
C LEU A 622 -7.48 -15.59 14.07
N LEU A 623 -8.71 -15.08 13.93
CA LEU A 623 -9.75 -15.24 14.97
C LEU A 623 -10.04 -16.71 15.27
N LEU A 624 -10.12 -17.56 14.23
CA LEU A 624 -10.28 -19.01 14.40
C LEU A 624 -9.07 -19.67 15.04
N LYS A 625 -7.83 -19.29 14.68
CA LYS A 625 -6.61 -19.78 15.35
C LYS A 625 -6.61 -19.41 16.83
N ILE A 626 -6.95 -18.16 17.16
CA ILE A 626 -7.04 -17.66 18.54
C ILE A 626 -8.10 -18.41 19.34
N ALA A 627 -9.29 -18.67 18.77
CA ALA A 627 -10.31 -19.49 19.41
C ALA A 627 -9.83 -20.91 19.76
N ASN A 628 -8.97 -21.49 18.91
CA ASN A 628 -8.50 -22.87 18.98
C ASN A 628 -7.15 -23.05 19.70
N GLY A 629 -6.68 -22.07 20.49
CA GLY A 629 -5.48 -22.25 21.33
C GLY A 629 -4.18 -21.67 20.79
N PHE A 630 -4.20 -20.81 19.75
CA PHE A 630 -3.00 -20.14 19.22
C PHE A 630 -2.12 -19.49 20.31
N ARG A 631 -2.75 -18.97 21.37
CA ARG A 631 -2.05 -18.40 22.52
C ARG A 631 -1.94 -19.43 23.63
N GLY A 632 -0.86 -20.20 23.66
CA GLY A 632 -0.51 -21.08 24.79
C GLY A 632 -1.58 -22.14 25.12
N ASP A 633 -2.22 -22.72 24.10
CA ASP A 633 -3.33 -23.68 24.22
C ASP A 633 -4.60 -23.12 24.90
N ILE A 634 -4.72 -21.79 25.08
CA ILE A 634 -5.90 -21.13 25.66
C ILE A 634 -7.02 -21.08 24.63
N THR A 635 -8.11 -21.81 24.88
CA THR A 635 -9.27 -21.86 23.97
C THR A 635 -10.35 -20.85 24.36
N LEU A 636 -11.04 -20.28 23.35
CA LEU A 636 -12.13 -19.34 23.54
C LEU A 636 -13.45 -19.94 23.03
N GLN A 637 -14.48 -19.89 23.87
CA GLN A 637 -15.78 -20.51 23.59
C GLN A 637 -16.92 -19.48 23.52
N ASN A 638 -17.91 -19.78 22.69
CA ASN A 638 -19.22 -19.11 22.75
C ASN A 638 -20.04 -19.68 23.93
N ILE A 639 -20.92 -18.87 24.49
CA ILE A 639 -21.78 -19.26 25.62
C ILE A 639 -23.09 -19.85 25.07
N GLU A 640 -23.41 -21.09 25.44
CA GLU A 640 -24.64 -21.77 25.02
C GLU A 640 -25.87 -21.28 25.80
N SER A 641 -27.01 -21.16 25.12
CA SER A 641 -28.26 -20.70 25.73
C SER A 641 -28.87 -21.75 26.67
N GLY A 642 -29.30 -21.34 27.87
CA GLY A 642 -30.12 -22.16 28.77
C GLY A 642 -29.38 -22.96 29.86
N PHE A 643 -28.07 -22.74 30.04
CA PHE A 643 -27.30 -23.23 31.19
C PHE A 643 -27.15 -22.15 32.29
N GLU A 644 -26.61 -22.48 33.46
CA GLU A 644 -26.23 -21.47 34.47
C GLU A 644 -25.01 -20.67 33.99
N THR A 645 -25.25 -19.69 33.12
CA THR A 645 -24.21 -18.95 32.38
C THR A 645 -23.23 -18.18 33.27
N THR A 646 -23.67 -17.66 34.41
CA THR A 646 -22.82 -16.96 35.39
C THR A 646 -21.74 -17.83 36.04
N SER A 647 -21.86 -19.17 35.97
CA SER A 647 -20.83 -20.08 36.48
C SER A 647 -19.65 -20.30 35.52
N ARG A 648 -19.81 -19.90 34.25
CA ARG A 648 -18.79 -20.05 33.18
C ARG A 648 -18.04 -18.76 32.87
N LEU A 649 -18.42 -17.65 33.49
CA LEU A 649 -17.82 -16.33 33.31
C LEU A 649 -16.77 -16.06 34.39
N VAL A 650 -15.72 -15.34 33.99
CA VAL A 650 -14.73 -14.79 34.92
C VAL A 650 -15.38 -13.63 35.68
N ALA A 651 -15.27 -13.64 37.01
CA ALA A 651 -15.82 -12.57 37.85
C ALA A 651 -15.23 -11.20 37.47
N ALA A 652 -16.06 -10.15 37.53
CA ALA A 652 -15.65 -8.79 37.22
C ALA A 652 -14.48 -8.33 38.10
N ASP A 653 -13.51 -7.69 37.47
CA ASP A 653 -12.21 -7.29 38.03
C ASP A 653 -11.86 -5.83 37.66
N SER A 654 -10.65 -5.38 38.02
CA SER A 654 -10.17 -4.03 37.69
C SER A 654 -9.85 -3.79 36.20
N LYS A 655 -9.89 -4.81 35.34
CA LYS A 655 -9.78 -4.68 33.88
C LYS A 655 -11.14 -4.78 33.16
N THR A 656 -12.22 -5.09 33.87
CA THR A 656 -13.56 -5.25 33.29
C THR A 656 -14.16 -3.89 32.95
N ILE A 657 -14.42 -3.65 31.66
CA ILE A 657 -14.97 -2.41 31.09
C ILE A 657 -16.47 -2.56 30.81
N VAL A 658 -16.91 -3.72 30.30
CA VAL A 658 -18.32 -4.01 30.01
C VAL A 658 -18.79 -5.15 30.91
N SER A 659 -19.77 -4.88 31.78
CA SER A 659 -20.36 -5.89 32.67
C SER A 659 -21.55 -6.62 32.02
N VAL A 660 -21.98 -7.71 32.67
CA VAL A 660 -23.21 -8.43 32.31
C VAL A 660 -24.46 -7.55 32.49
N GLU A 661 -24.42 -6.55 33.37
CA GLU A 661 -25.53 -5.62 33.56
C GLU A 661 -25.62 -4.61 32.42
N ASP A 662 -24.47 -4.12 31.92
CA ASP A 662 -24.41 -3.20 30.77
C ASP A 662 -24.93 -3.84 29.48
N ARG A 663 -24.68 -5.16 29.31
CA ARG A 663 -25.18 -5.94 28.15
C ARG A 663 -26.65 -6.33 28.22
N ARG A 664 -27.34 -6.12 29.34
CA ARG A 664 -28.65 -6.74 29.57
C ARG A 664 -29.75 -6.17 28.66
N GLY A 665 -30.25 -7.00 27.76
CA GLY A 665 -31.30 -6.62 26.81
C GLY A 665 -30.81 -5.82 25.60
N VAL A 666 -29.48 -5.66 25.42
CA VAL A 666 -28.85 -5.06 24.23
C VAL A 666 -29.36 -5.77 22.97
N THR A 667 -29.34 -7.11 22.95
CA THR A 667 -29.78 -7.86 21.76
C THR A 667 -31.29 -7.88 21.55
N THR A 668 -32.08 -7.48 22.54
CA THR A 668 -33.55 -7.36 22.43
C THR A 668 -33.98 -5.96 22.02
N VAL A 669 -33.71 -5.60 20.76
CA VAL A 669 -34.35 -4.44 20.13
C VAL A 669 -35.87 -4.62 20.23
N ARG A 670 -36.53 -3.71 20.97
CA ARG A 670 -37.99 -3.61 20.96
C ARG A 670 -38.44 -3.19 19.56
N ILE A 671 -39.27 -4.04 18.95
CA ILE A 671 -40.06 -3.74 17.75
C ILE A 671 -41.05 -2.60 18.06
#